data_AF-A0A6A6R8V0-F1
#
_entry.id   AF-A0A6A6R8V0-F1
#
_cell.length_a   1.000
_cell.length_b   1.000
_cell.length_c   1.000
_cell.angle_alpha   90.00
_cell.angle_beta   90.00
_cell.angle_gamma   90.00
#
_symmetry.space_group_name_H-M   'P 1'
#
loop_
_entity.id
_entity.type
_entity.pdbx_description
1 polymer ?
#
loop_
_entity_poly.entity_id
_entity_poly.type
_entity_poly.pdbx_seq_one_letter_code
_entity_poly.pdbx_strand_id
1 'polypeptide(L)'
;MVIAPSVPEIFEEELHTAVEARAETLQTLRELGPPDLVHLVKQSKQSTKQIGVYHHVTGIDASSSASLAAYINTLTYSPHDKTNKVISGLYCCYNAFSRLDMRVQVAIPGTVESYCIDERGDKRVATDDLWLETYLCSVLRAYSYADDGSGDTIKKIVGVRRFNPITSTESEHKFLDAAERLFFQGWQLGSDPEIQVPNLVSNHLTTGLLEYINTTGRYASGINLFEKLRTRDPEISSLLARVYIAADEEVKAVQLLHETIQDLPMDYSLLDCQAEFCNKKGRGDLAIEIAKRSVVSAPSEFGTWARLAEIYVSMEQWDLALLTLNSCPMFTYQDKDAPRMPEPLKVFLPAMPETICDEIDDSNADSIELVHPTLRKLHAAGFKGTFLKAYILLTEITKKIGWDQLLRIRSQVFVMEEEYRHEKQTITHQPGSRNASTTALRSPSPKTNGHGETEISSPVSNPPHGESSLEGDAIEKPGHTITSEEVKAGSDEPDQAQSSNYTQFQNKRLCERWLDNLFMVLYEDLRVYTIWRTEMAQYRQQQLLYKKSAEEWEILGELAERLHHTDEAVEAYQSCLQIKFSPKAMKGVLNLSEIRINVRETCSALLRLVTWQYRWYSEFSPSLLYTIRRLIEEEGGVKIRSIIQGTSLPQHVLDLTHHYADLCAAFRSNGTDG
;
A
#
# COMPACT_ATOMS: atom_id res chain seq x y z
N MET A 1 9.80 13.79 -30.35
CA MET A 1 8.60 14.54 -29.90
C MET A 1 7.95 13.66 -28.86
N VAL A 2 7.69 14.15 -27.64
CA VAL A 2 7.14 13.29 -26.57
C VAL A 2 5.75 12.81 -26.98
N ILE A 3 5.54 11.49 -26.91
CA ILE A 3 4.30 10.83 -27.31
C ILE A 3 3.30 11.00 -26.15
N ALA A 4 2.51 12.07 -26.19
CA ALA A 4 1.56 12.41 -25.13
C ALA A 4 0.35 11.44 -25.16
N PRO A 5 -0.03 10.78 -24.04
CA PRO A 5 -1.10 9.79 -24.00
C PRO A 5 -2.44 10.31 -24.56
N SER A 6 -3.24 9.44 -25.16
CA SER A 6 -4.58 9.79 -25.68
C SER A 6 -5.50 10.42 -24.61
N VAL A 7 -6.56 11.10 -25.05
CA VAL A 7 -7.54 11.76 -24.16
C VAL A 7 -8.76 10.85 -23.99
N PRO A 8 -9.00 10.22 -22.82
CA PRO A 8 -10.29 9.62 -22.50
C PRO A 8 -11.34 10.72 -22.34
N GLU A 9 -12.59 10.43 -22.73
CA GLU A 9 -13.72 11.34 -22.57
C GLU A 9 -14.88 10.62 -21.86
N ILE A 10 -15.22 11.07 -20.65
CA ILE A 10 -16.37 10.60 -19.89
C ILE A 10 -17.50 11.61 -20.08
N PHE A 11 -18.66 11.18 -20.59
CA PHE A 11 -19.78 12.06 -20.94
C PHE A 11 -20.74 12.18 -19.77
N GLU A 12 -21.07 13.41 -19.39
CA GLU A 12 -22.11 13.70 -18.39
C GLU A 12 -23.52 13.50 -18.99
N GLU A 13 -24.50 13.15 -18.14
CA GLU A 13 -25.92 13.22 -18.52
C GLU A 13 -26.41 14.67 -18.50
N GLU A 14 -26.20 15.36 -17.38
CA GLU A 14 -26.46 16.80 -17.21
C GLU A 14 -25.14 17.58 -17.01
N LEU A 15 -25.06 18.77 -17.61
CA LEU A 15 -23.87 19.62 -17.63
C LEU A 15 -23.43 20.03 -16.22
N HIS A 16 -22.13 19.87 -15.95
CA HIS A 16 -21.43 20.21 -14.70
C HIS A 16 -21.66 19.28 -13.51
N THR A 17 -22.41 18.19 -13.65
CA THR A 17 -22.64 17.20 -12.59
C THR A 17 -21.34 16.63 -11.98
N ALA A 18 -20.27 16.46 -12.76
CA ALA A 18 -18.96 16.04 -12.23
C ALA A 18 -18.24 17.14 -11.42
N VAL A 19 -18.52 18.41 -11.72
CA VAL A 19 -17.95 19.59 -11.04
C VAL A 19 -18.66 19.85 -9.72
N GLU A 20 -19.96 19.55 -9.66
CA GLU A 20 -20.80 19.60 -8.46
C GLU A 20 -20.47 18.44 -7.51
N ALA A 21 -20.40 17.19 -8.00
CA ALA A 21 -19.95 16.04 -7.21
C ALA A 21 -18.53 16.23 -6.62
N ARG A 22 -17.63 16.89 -7.36
CA ARG A 22 -16.32 17.30 -6.82
C ARG A 22 -16.43 18.34 -5.70
N ALA A 23 -17.37 19.29 -5.78
CA ALA A 23 -17.58 20.29 -4.74
C ALA A 23 -18.16 19.66 -3.45
N GLU A 24 -19.12 18.73 -3.58
CA GLU A 24 -19.69 18.01 -2.43
C GLU A 24 -18.65 17.14 -1.70
N THR A 25 -17.75 16.50 -2.44
CA THR A 25 -16.73 15.62 -1.85
C THR A 25 -15.66 16.35 -1.05
N LEU A 26 -15.45 17.68 -1.21
CA LEU A 26 -14.40 18.45 -0.52
C LEU A 26 -14.44 18.28 1.01
N GLN A 27 -15.63 18.31 1.62
CA GLN A 27 -15.82 18.14 3.06
C GLN A 27 -15.37 16.76 3.58
N THR A 28 -15.23 15.78 2.70
CA THR A 28 -14.86 14.39 3.02
C THR A 28 -13.39 14.05 2.78
N LEU A 29 -12.63 14.91 2.08
CA LEU A 29 -11.22 14.66 1.74
C LEU A 29 -10.33 14.73 2.99
N ARG A 30 -9.37 13.80 3.12
CA ARG A 30 -8.50 13.70 4.31
C ARG A 30 -7.01 13.56 4.00
N GLU A 31 -6.65 13.25 2.77
CA GLU A 31 -5.28 13.06 2.30
C GLU A 31 -4.86 14.23 1.38
N LEU A 32 -3.89 13.97 0.50
CA LEU A 32 -3.51 14.83 -0.63
C LEU A 32 -4.65 15.17 -1.60
N GLY A 33 -5.87 14.64 -1.42
CA GLY A 33 -7.02 14.80 -2.29
C GLY A 33 -7.04 13.89 -3.52
N PRO A 34 -8.11 13.95 -4.32
CA PRO A 34 -8.27 13.14 -5.54
C PRO A 34 -7.39 13.66 -6.69
N PRO A 35 -7.21 12.85 -7.76
CA PRO A 35 -6.72 13.34 -9.04
C PRO A 35 -7.44 14.62 -9.48
N ASP A 36 -6.73 15.45 -10.21
CA ASP A 36 -7.29 16.70 -10.72
C ASP A 36 -8.43 16.38 -11.69
N LEU A 37 -9.44 17.24 -11.73
CA LEU A 37 -10.59 17.11 -12.63
C LEU A 37 -10.44 18.10 -13.77
N VAL A 38 -10.60 17.64 -15.01
CA VAL A 38 -10.69 18.52 -16.18
C VAL A 38 -12.03 18.30 -16.85
N HIS A 39 -12.86 19.34 -16.80
CA HIS A 39 -14.18 19.40 -17.41
C HIS A 39 -14.13 20.26 -18.68
N LEU A 40 -14.79 19.82 -19.75
CA LEU A 40 -14.88 20.52 -21.02
C LEU A 40 -16.35 20.61 -21.46
N VAL A 41 -16.81 21.82 -21.75
CA VAL A 41 -18.07 22.03 -22.47
C VAL A 41 -17.77 22.07 -23.96
N LYS A 42 -18.32 21.09 -24.69
CA LYS A 42 -18.29 21.03 -26.15
C LYS A 42 -19.64 21.47 -26.71
N GLN A 43 -19.63 22.19 -27.83
CA GLN A 43 -20.83 22.54 -28.60
C GLN A 43 -20.77 21.90 -29.98
N SER A 44 -21.90 21.40 -30.48
CA SER A 44 -22.00 20.87 -31.85
C SER A 44 -21.78 21.98 -32.90
N LYS A 45 -21.09 21.68 -34.00
CA LYS A 45 -20.97 22.60 -35.14
C LYS A 45 -22.27 22.78 -35.93
N GLN A 46 -23.29 21.95 -35.66
CA GLN A 46 -24.59 21.95 -36.36
C GLN A 46 -25.77 22.34 -35.45
N SER A 47 -25.54 22.51 -34.14
CA SER A 47 -26.61 22.74 -33.16
C SER A 47 -26.11 23.57 -31.97
N THR A 48 -27.01 24.31 -31.32
CA THR A 48 -26.72 24.96 -30.03
C THR A 48 -26.64 23.97 -28.87
N LYS A 49 -26.95 22.68 -29.06
CA LYS A 49 -26.76 21.66 -28.02
C LYS A 49 -25.29 21.61 -27.58
N GLN A 50 -25.10 21.83 -26.29
CA GLN A 50 -23.85 21.61 -25.56
C GLN A 50 -23.86 20.21 -24.95
N ILE A 51 -22.66 19.68 -24.70
CA ILE A 51 -22.41 18.43 -23.97
C ILE A 51 -21.24 18.68 -23.01
N GLY A 52 -21.35 18.14 -21.80
CA GLY A 52 -20.26 18.08 -20.84
C GLY A 52 -19.48 16.79 -21.03
N VAL A 53 -18.15 16.90 -21.08
CA VAL A 53 -17.25 15.75 -20.95
C VAL A 53 -16.18 16.06 -19.92
N TYR A 54 -15.73 15.06 -19.20
CA TYR A 54 -14.63 15.20 -18.25
C TYR A 54 -13.64 14.03 -18.31
N HIS A 55 -12.46 14.27 -17.76
CA HIS A 55 -11.46 13.24 -17.48
C HIS A 55 -10.62 13.65 -16.26
N HIS A 56 -9.84 12.71 -15.75
CA HIS A 56 -8.97 12.94 -14.60
C HIS A 56 -7.51 13.10 -15.02
N VAL A 57 -6.73 13.84 -14.22
CA VAL A 57 -5.33 14.16 -14.53
C VAL A 57 -4.46 14.13 -13.28
N THR A 58 -3.22 13.70 -13.42
CA THR A 58 -2.14 13.95 -12.44
C THR A 58 -0.84 14.34 -13.16
N GLY A 59 0.06 15.06 -12.48
CA GLY A 59 1.39 15.38 -13.00
C GLY A 59 1.49 16.60 -13.93
N ILE A 60 0.42 17.38 -14.07
CA ILE A 60 0.48 18.68 -14.76
C ILE A 60 1.00 19.76 -13.81
N ASP A 61 1.81 20.66 -14.37
CA ASP A 61 2.35 21.83 -13.67
C ASP A 61 1.22 22.77 -13.20
N ALA A 62 0.91 22.72 -11.91
CA ALA A 62 -0.08 23.55 -11.24
C ALA A 62 0.53 24.81 -10.58
N SER A 63 1.74 25.23 -10.96
CA SER A 63 2.38 26.45 -10.41
C SER A 63 1.73 27.77 -10.83
N SER A 64 0.80 27.75 -11.78
CA SER A 64 0.08 28.95 -12.22
C SER A 64 -1.26 28.63 -12.87
N SER A 65 -2.14 29.63 -12.97
CA SER A 65 -3.33 29.54 -13.83
C SER A 65 -2.98 29.47 -15.32
N ALA A 66 -1.83 29.98 -15.73
CA ALA A 66 -1.38 29.98 -17.12
C ALA A 66 -0.97 28.59 -17.63
N SER A 67 -0.29 27.79 -16.82
CA SER A 67 0.09 26.41 -17.16
C SER A 67 -1.13 25.49 -17.25
N LEU A 68 -2.08 25.60 -16.32
CA LEU A 68 -3.36 24.87 -16.36
C LEU A 68 -4.23 25.29 -17.56
N ALA A 69 -4.28 26.59 -17.88
CA ALA A 69 -4.96 27.07 -19.09
C ALA A 69 -4.26 26.59 -20.39
N ALA A 70 -2.93 26.52 -20.41
CA ALA A 70 -2.17 25.95 -21.52
C ALA A 70 -2.51 24.47 -21.73
N TYR A 71 -2.65 23.68 -20.65
CA TYR A 71 -3.13 22.30 -20.73
C TYR A 71 -4.53 22.22 -21.36
N ILE A 72 -5.50 23.00 -20.89
CA ILE A 72 -6.86 23.05 -21.49
C ILE A 72 -6.78 23.40 -22.99
N ASN A 73 -5.93 24.34 -23.38
CA ASN A 73 -5.77 24.72 -24.79
C ASN A 73 -5.31 23.55 -25.67
N THR A 74 -4.49 22.60 -25.17
CA THR A 74 -4.13 21.39 -25.93
C THR A 74 -5.34 20.51 -26.28
N LEU A 75 -6.37 20.51 -25.44
CA LEU A 75 -7.59 19.69 -25.59
C LEU A 75 -8.58 20.27 -26.61
N THR A 76 -8.37 21.52 -27.06
CA THR A 76 -9.22 22.20 -28.05
C THR A 76 -9.33 21.44 -29.38
N TYR A 77 -8.31 20.63 -29.71
CA TYR A 77 -8.16 19.93 -30.99
C TYR A 77 -8.13 18.41 -30.80
N SER A 78 -9.28 17.80 -30.50
CA SER A 78 -9.44 16.34 -30.53
C SER A 78 -9.37 15.81 -31.98
N PRO A 79 -8.52 14.81 -32.30
CA PRO A 79 -8.46 14.22 -33.64
C PRO A 79 -9.67 13.33 -33.94
N HIS A 80 -10.32 12.81 -32.89
CA HIS A 80 -11.49 11.92 -32.98
C HIS A 80 -12.80 12.72 -33.10
N ASP A 81 -12.96 13.80 -32.33
CA ASP A 81 -14.18 14.63 -32.35
C ASP A 81 -14.10 15.76 -33.38
N LYS A 82 -14.54 15.44 -34.61
CA LYS A 82 -14.63 16.41 -35.71
C LYS A 82 -15.96 17.17 -35.77
N THR A 83 -16.99 16.73 -35.04
CA THR A 83 -18.36 17.28 -35.12
C THR A 83 -18.62 18.38 -34.10
N ASN A 84 -17.96 18.35 -32.95
CA ASN A 84 -18.09 19.38 -31.92
C ASN A 84 -16.89 20.34 -31.92
N LYS A 85 -16.95 21.37 -31.08
CA LYS A 85 -15.87 22.30 -30.75
C LYS A 85 -15.89 22.54 -29.23
N VAL A 86 -14.73 22.52 -28.56
CA VAL A 86 -14.62 23.00 -27.18
C VAL A 86 -14.94 24.50 -27.13
N ILE A 87 -15.82 24.91 -26.21
CA ILE A 87 -16.20 26.31 -25.99
C ILE A 87 -15.81 26.82 -24.59
N SER A 88 -15.72 25.93 -23.61
CA SER A 88 -15.21 26.23 -22.27
C SER A 88 -14.48 25.00 -21.72
N GLY A 89 -13.47 25.24 -20.88
CA GLY A 89 -12.85 24.22 -20.03
C GLY A 89 -12.74 24.72 -18.59
N LEU A 90 -12.64 23.79 -17.65
CA LEU A 90 -12.43 24.02 -16.23
C LEU A 90 -11.44 22.98 -15.70
N TYR A 91 -10.31 23.42 -15.15
CA TYR A 91 -9.35 22.58 -14.43
C TYR A 91 -9.56 22.79 -12.93
N CYS A 92 -9.76 21.71 -12.16
CA CYS A 92 -9.87 21.74 -10.70
C CYS A 92 -8.72 20.94 -10.07
N CYS A 93 -7.88 21.62 -9.30
CA CYS A 93 -6.71 21.08 -8.62
C CYS A 93 -6.87 21.25 -7.10
N TYR A 94 -6.73 20.19 -6.31
CA TYR A 94 -6.91 20.31 -4.85
C TYR A 94 -5.62 20.77 -4.16
N ASN A 95 -5.77 21.65 -3.17
CA ASN A 95 -4.72 22.07 -2.25
C ASN A 95 -5.04 21.48 -0.86
N ALA A 96 -4.19 20.58 -0.38
CA ALA A 96 -4.38 19.89 0.89
C ALA A 96 -3.88 20.66 2.12
N PHE A 97 -2.98 21.64 1.95
CA PHE A 97 -2.56 22.55 3.03
C PHE A 97 -3.73 23.45 3.45
N SER A 98 -4.19 24.30 2.52
CA SER A 98 -5.29 25.24 2.78
C SER A 98 -6.70 24.65 2.67
N ARG A 99 -6.84 23.39 2.21
CA ARG A 99 -8.11 22.68 1.93
C ARG A 99 -9.04 23.44 0.98
N LEU A 100 -8.48 23.80 -0.17
CA LEU A 100 -9.17 24.55 -1.22
C LEU A 100 -9.10 23.79 -2.56
N ASP A 101 -10.18 23.83 -3.33
CA ASP A 101 -10.19 23.38 -4.72
C ASP A 101 -9.89 24.59 -5.62
N MET A 102 -8.67 24.65 -6.14
CA MET A 102 -8.21 25.70 -7.06
C MET A 102 -8.78 25.43 -8.43
N ARG A 103 -9.42 26.45 -9.04
CA ARG A 103 -10.16 26.33 -10.29
C ARG A 103 -9.69 27.33 -11.33
N VAL A 104 -9.40 26.83 -12.53
CA VAL A 104 -9.05 27.64 -13.71
C VAL A 104 -10.07 27.41 -14.79
N GLN A 105 -10.87 28.43 -15.08
CA GLN A 105 -11.89 28.40 -16.12
C GLN A 105 -11.37 29.12 -17.36
N VAL A 106 -11.47 28.46 -18.52
CA VAL A 106 -11.03 28.99 -19.82
C VAL A 106 -12.21 29.01 -20.78
N ALA A 107 -12.71 30.19 -21.13
CA ALA A 107 -13.72 30.36 -22.18
C ALA A 107 -13.03 30.64 -23.53
N ILE A 108 -13.41 29.89 -24.56
CA ILE A 108 -12.71 29.88 -25.85
C ILE A 108 -13.49 30.70 -26.90
N PRO A 109 -12.98 31.84 -27.40
CA PRO A 109 -11.58 32.28 -27.31
C PRO A 109 -11.30 33.36 -26.25
N GLY A 110 -10.32 33.11 -25.37
CA GLY A 110 -9.45 34.15 -24.80
C GLY A 110 -9.67 34.57 -23.35
N THR A 111 -10.74 34.20 -22.67
CA THR A 111 -10.94 34.56 -21.25
C THR A 111 -10.45 33.45 -20.35
N VAL A 112 -9.53 33.77 -19.43
CA VAL A 112 -9.10 32.87 -18.34
C VAL A 112 -9.49 33.53 -17.01
N GLU A 113 -10.24 32.82 -16.18
CA GLU A 113 -10.52 33.20 -14.79
C GLU A 113 -9.93 32.16 -13.85
N SER A 114 -9.28 32.59 -12.77
CA SER A 114 -8.73 31.71 -11.75
C SER A 114 -9.19 32.10 -10.35
N TYR A 115 -9.70 31.13 -9.60
CA TYR A 115 -10.28 31.29 -8.29
C TYR A 115 -10.10 30.01 -7.47
N CYS A 116 -10.50 30.01 -6.20
CA CYS A 116 -10.58 28.80 -5.40
C CYS A 116 -11.94 28.67 -4.72
N ILE A 117 -12.32 27.45 -4.37
CA ILE A 117 -13.52 27.11 -3.61
C ILE A 117 -13.10 26.40 -2.33
N ASP A 118 -13.73 26.74 -1.21
CA ASP A 118 -13.51 26.06 0.08
C ASP A 118 -14.53 24.95 0.37
N GLU A 119 -14.36 24.27 1.51
CA GLU A 119 -15.27 23.22 2.02
C GLU A 119 -16.77 23.65 2.11
N ARG A 120 -17.09 24.95 2.01
CA ARG A 120 -18.46 25.49 2.09
C ARG A 120 -19.05 25.87 0.72
N GLY A 121 -18.23 25.89 -0.33
CA GLY A 121 -18.60 26.41 -1.64
C GLY A 121 -18.29 27.89 -1.85
N ASP A 122 -17.67 28.59 -0.89
CA ASP A 122 -17.40 30.03 -0.99
C ASP A 122 -16.25 30.30 -1.98
N LYS A 123 -16.51 31.13 -3.01
CA LYS A 123 -15.52 31.52 -4.03
C LYS A 123 -14.52 32.55 -3.48
N ARG A 124 -13.23 32.20 -3.51
CA ARG A 124 -12.10 32.98 -2.99
C ARG A 124 -11.09 33.30 -4.11
N VAL A 125 -10.17 34.24 -3.82
CA VAL A 125 -9.10 34.65 -4.76
C VAL A 125 -7.91 33.68 -4.65
N ALA A 126 -7.45 33.16 -5.78
CA ALA A 126 -6.25 32.34 -5.86
C ALA A 126 -4.98 33.23 -5.81
N THR A 127 -4.29 33.23 -4.67
CA THR A 127 -3.02 33.96 -4.45
C THR A 127 -1.80 33.13 -4.83
N ASP A 128 -0.64 33.78 -4.98
CA ASP A 128 0.61 33.12 -5.36
C ASP A 128 1.08 32.06 -4.32
N ASP A 129 0.85 32.30 -3.03
CA ASP A 129 1.12 31.33 -1.96
C ASP A 129 0.25 30.07 -2.11
N LEU A 130 -1.04 30.24 -2.44
CA LEU A 130 -1.94 29.12 -2.71
C LEU A 130 -1.52 28.36 -3.98
N TRP A 131 -0.97 29.03 -5.00
CA TRP A 131 -0.40 28.34 -6.17
C TRP A 131 0.85 27.52 -5.81
N LEU A 132 1.71 28.02 -4.91
CA LEU A 132 2.89 27.28 -4.43
C LEU A 132 2.48 26.01 -3.66
N GLU A 133 1.52 26.12 -2.73
CA GLU A 133 0.92 24.97 -2.03
C GLU A 133 0.32 23.95 -3.01
N THR A 134 -0.46 24.45 -3.98
CA THR A 134 -1.17 23.62 -4.97
C THR A 134 -0.23 22.87 -5.89
N TYR A 135 0.84 23.52 -6.34
CA TYR A 135 1.92 22.90 -7.12
C TYR A 135 2.58 21.76 -6.35
N LEU A 136 2.95 21.98 -5.09
CA LEU A 136 3.54 20.92 -4.27
C LEU A 136 2.56 19.76 -4.07
N CYS A 137 1.29 20.05 -3.80
CA CYS A 137 0.24 19.01 -3.74
C CYS A 137 0.04 18.25 -5.07
N SER A 138 0.11 18.90 -6.24
CA SER A 138 -0.09 18.22 -7.52
C SER A 138 1.08 17.29 -7.88
N VAL A 139 2.32 17.66 -7.52
CA VAL A 139 3.51 16.80 -7.65
C VAL A 139 3.41 15.59 -6.72
N LEU A 140 3.07 15.80 -5.44
CA LEU A 140 2.92 14.70 -4.48
C LEU A 140 1.76 13.76 -4.85
N ARG A 141 0.64 14.29 -5.37
CA ARG A 141 -0.43 13.45 -5.95
C ARG A 141 0.04 12.66 -7.16
N ALA A 142 0.89 13.22 -8.02
CA ALA A 142 1.37 12.52 -9.21
C ALA A 142 2.20 11.27 -8.87
N TYR A 143 3.02 11.33 -7.81
CA TYR A 143 3.67 10.15 -7.24
C TYR A 143 2.65 9.21 -6.57
N SER A 144 1.81 9.73 -5.66
CA SER A 144 0.87 8.89 -4.88
C SER A 144 -0.21 8.18 -5.72
N TYR A 145 -0.60 8.72 -6.87
CA TYR A 145 -1.53 8.09 -7.83
C TYR A 145 -0.85 7.46 -9.06
N ALA A 146 0.49 7.36 -9.06
CA ALA A 146 1.19 6.55 -10.04
C ALA A 146 0.88 5.05 -9.83
N ASP A 147 1.10 4.28 -10.88
CA ASP A 147 0.96 2.82 -10.84
C ASP A 147 2.35 2.18 -10.78
N ASP A 148 2.49 1.10 -10.00
CA ASP A 148 3.76 0.42 -9.76
C ASP A 148 4.08 -0.70 -10.78
N GLY A 149 3.25 -0.80 -11.83
CA GLY A 149 3.31 -1.85 -12.85
C GLY A 149 2.25 -2.94 -12.65
N SER A 150 1.57 -3.02 -11.50
CA SER A 150 0.50 -3.99 -11.26
C SER A 150 -0.79 -3.66 -12.02
N GLY A 151 -1.00 -2.40 -12.38
CA GLY A 151 -2.26 -1.92 -12.94
C GLY A 151 -3.37 -1.73 -11.90
N ASP A 152 -3.15 -2.01 -10.60
CA ASP A 152 -4.18 -1.83 -9.56
C ASP A 152 -4.57 -0.36 -9.37
N THR A 153 -3.64 0.58 -9.49
CA THR A 153 -3.94 2.02 -9.37
C THR A 153 -4.56 2.57 -10.65
N ILE A 154 -4.19 2.02 -11.80
CA ILE A 154 -4.83 2.29 -13.10
C ILE A 154 -6.29 1.79 -13.12
N LYS A 155 -6.55 0.54 -12.70
CA LYS A 155 -7.89 -0.08 -12.74
C LYS A 155 -8.89 0.52 -11.73
N LYS A 156 -8.42 1.16 -10.64
CA LYS A 156 -9.28 1.80 -9.62
C LYS A 156 -10.01 3.08 -10.08
N ILE A 157 -9.43 3.85 -11.01
CA ILE A 157 -10.00 5.15 -11.43
C ILE A 157 -9.96 5.25 -12.95
N VAL A 158 -11.13 5.18 -13.57
CA VAL A 158 -11.30 5.25 -15.03
C VAL A 158 -10.94 6.64 -15.56
N GLY A 159 -10.23 6.69 -16.69
CA GLY A 159 -10.00 7.94 -17.42
C GLY A 159 -8.99 8.91 -16.79
N VAL A 160 -8.08 8.45 -15.93
CA VAL A 160 -6.97 9.27 -15.41
C VAL A 160 -5.80 9.28 -16.39
N ARG A 161 -5.44 10.45 -16.93
CA ARG A 161 -4.17 10.69 -17.63
C ARG A 161 -3.08 11.00 -16.58
N ARG A 162 -2.02 10.19 -16.51
CA ARG A 162 -0.92 10.36 -15.53
C ARG A 162 0.34 10.83 -16.27
N PHE A 163 0.76 12.06 -15.98
CA PHE A 163 1.95 12.69 -16.53
C PHE A 163 3.12 12.62 -15.54
N ASN A 164 4.36 12.74 -16.04
CA ASN A 164 5.52 12.93 -15.16
C ASN A 164 5.63 14.40 -14.72
N PRO A 165 5.50 14.73 -13.42
CA PRO A 165 5.61 16.11 -12.94
C PRO A 165 7.02 16.72 -13.07
N ILE A 166 8.07 15.90 -13.15
CA ILE A 166 9.47 16.35 -13.09
C ILE A 166 10.25 15.71 -14.23
N THR A 167 10.20 16.35 -15.39
CA THR A 167 10.85 15.94 -16.65
C THR A 167 12.20 16.61 -16.92
N SER A 168 12.67 17.51 -16.06
CA SER A 168 13.88 18.31 -16.27
C SER A 168 14.52 18.78 -14.96
N THR A 169 15.77 19.24 -15.03
CA THR A 169 16.44 19.90 -13.89
C THR A 169 15.81 21.24 -13.51
N GLU A 170 15.14 21.94 -14.43
CA GLU A 170 14.40 23.18 -14.08
C GLU A 170 13.16 22.86 -13.23
N SER A 171 12.43 21.79 -13.56
CA SER A 171 11.31 21.32 -12.74
C SER A 171 11.77 20.69 -11.41
N GLU A 172 12.93 20.03 -11.36
CA GLU A 172 13.57 19.61 -10.11
C GLU A 172 13.83 20.82 -9.19
N HIS A 173 14.47 21.87 -9.71
CA HIS A 173 14.75 23.07 -8.90
C HIS A 173 13.48 23.77 -8.40
N LYS A 174 12.40 23.83 -9.19
CA LYS A 174 11.10 24.38 -8.74
C LYS A 174 10.46 23.52 -7.66
N PHE A 175 10.47 22.19 -7.81
CA PHE A 175 9.94 21.25 -6.82
C PHE A 175 10.69 21.35 -5.49
N LEU A 176 12.03 21.36 -5.52
CA LEU A 176 12.85 21.42 -4.31
C LEU A 176 12.77 22.77 -3.59
N ASP A 177 12.63 23.89 -4.32
CA ASP A 177 12.38 25.23 -3.73
C ASP A 177 10.98 25.31 -3.08
N ALA A 178 9.94 24.77 -3.73
CA ALA A 178 8.60 24.67 -3.14
C ALA A 178 8.60 23.81 -1.87
N ALA A 179 9.30 22.67 -1.92
CA ALA A 179 9.47 21.78 -0.76
C ALA A 179 10.25 22.46 0.39
N GLU A 180 11.36 23.16 0.11
CA GLU A 180 12.15 23.88 1.13
C GLU A 180 11.35 24.97 1.87
N ARG A 181 10.45 25.65 1.14
CA ARG A 181 9.57 26.69 1.70
C ARG A 181 8.45 26.11 2.57
N LEU A 182 7.80 25.03 2.12
CA LEU A 182 6.62 24.46 2.78
C LEU A 182 6.94 23.31 3.76
N PHE A 183 8.19 22.87 3.87
CA PHE A 183 8.61 21.70 4.66
C PHE A 183 8.00 21.63 6.07
N PHE A 184 8.11 22.72 6.84
CA PHE A 184 7.67 22.81 8.23
C PHE A 184 6.13 22.81 8.40
N GLN A 185 5.38 22.81 7.30
CA GLN A 185 3.94 22.64 7.25
C GLN A 185 3.53 21.28 6.67
N GLY A 186 4.48 20.46 6.19
CA GLY A 186 4.21 19.19 5.48
C GLY A 186 3.40 18.16 6.27
N TRP A 187 3.47 18.21 7.61
CA TRP A 187 2.64 17.39 8.51
C TRP A 187 1.12 17.63 8.33
N GLN A 188 0.70 18.78 7.80
CA GLN A 188 -0.71 19.09 7.53
C GLN A 188 -1.31 18.25 6.39
N LEU A 189 -0.46 17.68 5.52
CA LEU A 189 -0.88 16.90 4.35
C LEU A 189 -1.41 15.50 4.70
N GLY A 190 -1.13 15.00 5.92
CA GLY A 190 -1.32 13.61 6.29
C GLY A 190 -0.03 12.78 6.18
N SER A 191 -0.16 11.47 6.41
CA SER A 191 0.93 10.49 6.43
C SER A 191 0.47 9.14 5.89
N ASP A 192 1.41 8.24 5.61
CA ASP A 192 1.09 6.87 5.23
C ASP A 192 0.27 6.14 6.33
N PRO A 193 -0.66 5.21 5.98
CA PRO A 193 -1.58 4.54 6.93
C PRO A 193 -0.96 3.59 7.97
N GLU A 194 0.35 3.71 8.19
CA GLU A 194 1.16 2.96 9.17
C GLU A 194 1.74 3.89 10.25
N ILE A 195 1.60 5.20 10.09
CA ILE A 195 1.98 6.25 11.03
C ILE A 195 0.70 6.70 11.76
N GLN A 196 0.73 6.81 13.09
CA GLN A 196 -0.43 7.23 13.86
C GLN A 196 -0.61 8.75 13.82
N VAL A 197 0.48 9.50 13.93
CA VAL A 197 0.48 10.97 14.00
C VAL A 197 1.48 11.55 13.00
N PRO A 198 1.04 12.30 11.97
CA PRO A 198 1.93 13.02 11.07
C PRO A 198 2.84 13.98 11.85
N ASN A 199 4.14 13.97 11.53
CA ASN A 199 5.15 14.84 12.15
C ASN A 199 6.12 15.38 11.09
N LEU A 200 7.18 16.08 11.49
CA LEU A 200 8.13 16.70 10.55
C LEU A 200 8.94 15.69 9.71
N VAL A 201 9.11 14.46 10.22
CA VAL A 201 9.86 13.38 9.56
C VAL A 201 8.93 12.41 8.81
N SER A 202 7.72 12.17 9.32
CA SER A 202 6.74 11.21 8.80
C SER A 202 5.48 11.91 8.30
N ASN A 203 5.45 12.29 7.02
CA ASN A 203 4.30 12.88 6.33
C ASN A 203 4.41 12.67 4.81
N HIS A 204 3.35 12.96 4.05
CA HIS A 204 3.33 12.73 2.59
C HIS A 204 4.38 13.54 1.81
N LEU A 205 4.83 14.70 2.30
CA LEU A 205 5.91 15.46 1.68
C LEU A 205 7.26 14.78 1.88
N THR A 206 7.56 14.25 3.07
CA THR A 206 8.82 13.53 3.32
C THR A 206 8.86 12.17 2.61
N THR A 207 7.75 11.43 2.60
CA THR A 207 7.62 10.20 1.79
C THR A 207 7.84 10.50 0.30
N GLY A 208 7.16 11.50 -0.26
CA GLY A 208 7.30 11.87 -1.67
C GLY A 208 8.67 12.44 -2.06
N LEU A 209 9.34 13.17 -1.16
CA LEU A 209 10.73 13.61 -1.37
C LEU A 209 11.70 12.42 -1.42
N LEU A 210 11.58 11.47 -0.48
CA LEU A 210 12.41 10.27 -0.46
C LEU A 210 12.15 9.37 -1.68
N GLU A 211 10.89 9.22 -2.09
CA GLU A 211 10.53 8.50 -3.31
C GLU A 211 11.11 9.18 -4.56
N TYR A 212 10.99 10.50 -4.70
CA TYR A 212 11.61 11.27 -5.79
C TYR A 212 13.13 11.03 -5.86
N ILE A 213 13.82 11.17 -4.72
CA ILE A 213 15.28 11.03 -4.64
C ILE A 213 15.71 9.60 -5.01
N ASN A 214 15.05 8.59 -4.45
CA ASN A 214 15.35 7.17 -4.72
C ASN A 214 15.02 6.76 -6.16
N THR A 215 13.88 7.20 -6.71
CA THR A 215 13.50 6.90 -8.09
C THR A 215 14.47 7.51 -9.10
N THR A 216 14.87 8.78 -8.90
CA THR A 216 15.71 9.52 -9.86
C THR A 216 17.22 9.38 -9.64
N GLY A 217 17.66 8.89 -8.48
CA GLY A 217 19.08 8.83 -8.11
C GLY A 217 19.69 10.19 -7.77
N ARG A 218 18.88 11.25 -7.60
CA ARG A 218 19.32 12.63 -7.38
C ARG A 218 19.74 12.89 -5.92
N TYR A 219 20.52 11.96 -5.35
CA TYR A 219 20.97 11.98 -3.97
C TYR A 219 21.67 13.28 -3.58
N ALA A 220 22.53 13.83 -4.45
CA ALA A 220 23.21 15.09 -4.21
C ALA A 220 22.22 16.27 -4.03
N SER A 221 21.11 16.30 -4.78
CA SER A 221 20.05 17.30 -4.60
C SER A 221 19.33 17.11 -3.25
N GLY A 222 19.03 15.86 -2.89
CA GLY A 222 18.39 15.50 -1.62
C GLY A 222 19.25 15.83 -0.38
N ILE A 223 20.54 15.50 -0.41
CA ILE A 223 21.51 15.82 0.65
C ILE A 223 21.58 17.33 0.87
N ASN A 224 21.69 18.12 -0.21
CA ASN A 224 21.72 19.58 -0.12
C ASN A 224 20.41 20.17 0.43
N LEU A 225 19.26 19.59 0.13
CA LEU A 225 17.98 20.02 0.71
C LEU A 225 17.92 19.69 2.22
N PHE A 226 18.20 18.45 2.61
CA PHE A 226 18.07 18.04 4.02
C PHE A 226 19.13 18.65 4.94
N GLU A 227 20.38 18.88 4.48
CA GLU A 227 21.37 19.63 5.28
C GLU A 227 20.93 21.07 5.55
N LYS A 228 20.37 21.78 4.55
CA LYS A 228 19.78 23.11 4.79
C LYS A 228 18.68 23.06 5.84
N LEU A 229 17.75 22.12 5.71
CA LEU A 229 16.59 22.00 6.60
C LEU A 229 17.01 21.63 8.03
N ARG A 230 17.99 20.72 8.18
CA ARG A 230 18.61 20.31 9.45
C ARG A 230 19.20 21.47 10.25
N THR A 231 19.63 22.56 9.61
CA THR A 231 20.11 23.76 10.33
C THR A 231 19.02 24.46 11.15
N ARG A 232 17.74 24.17 10.89
CA ARG A 232 16.59 24.69 11.64
C ARG A 232 16.06 23.70 12.67
N ASP A 233 16.09 22.40 12.36
CA ASP A 233 15.56 21.33 13.20
C ASP A 233 16.43 20.05 13.09
N PRO A 234 17.09 19.59 14.17
CA PRO A 234 17.91 18.40 14.14
C PRO A 234 17.17 17.08 13.88
N GLU A 235 15.85 16.98 14.11
CA GLU A 235 15.08 15.74 13.86
C GLU A 235 15.18 15.29 12.39
N ILE A 236 15.27 16.26 11.47
CA ILE A 236 15.40 16.08 10.01
C ILE A 236 16.66 15.28 9.62
N SER A 237 17.62 15.14 10.55
CA SER A 237 18.82 14.31 10.38
C SER A 237 18.51 12.83 10.10
N SER A 238 17.35 12.30 10.51
CA SER A 238 16.94 10.92 10.17
C SER A 238 16.62 10.76 8.68
N LEU A 239 16.01 11.77 8.05
CA LEU A 239 15.78 11.82 6.60
C LEU A 239 17.11 11.93 5.85
N LEU A 240 18.01 12.81 6.30
CA LEU A 240 19.34 12.96 5.72
C LEU A 240 20.17 11.67 5.82
N ALA A 241 20.11 10.96 6.95
CA ALA A 241 20.76 9.66 7.12
C ALA A 241 20.21 8.60 6.17
N ARG A 242 18.88 8.54 5.97
CA ARG A 242 18.25 7.64 4.99
C ARG A 242 18.71 7.95 3.55
N VAL A 243 18.85 9.23 3.18
CA VAL A 243 19.39 9.62 1.86
C VAL A 243 20.87 9.26 1.73
N TYR A 244 21.71 9.47 2.75
CA TYR A 244 23.12 9.05 2.71
C TYR A 244 23.28 7.53 2.58
N ILE A 245 22.43 6.73 3.24
CA ILE A 245 22.42 5.26 3.10
C ILE A 245 22.01 4.85 1.67
N ALA A 246 21.00 5.49 1.08
CA ALA A 246 20.60 5.24 -0.31
C ALA A 246 21.63 5.71 -1.36
N ALA A 247 22.56 6.59 -0.97
CA ALA A 247 23.65 7.12 -1.78
C ALA A 247 24.99 6.39 -1.58
N ASP A 248 24.98 5.23 -0.92
CA ASP A 248 26.16 4.44 -0.50
C ASP A 248 27.16 5.18 0.42
N GLU A 249 26.83 6.36 0.94
CA GLU A 249 27.67 7.16 1.85
C GLU A 249 27.51 6.75 3.33
N GLU A 250 27.44 5.44 3.59
CA GLU A 250 27.09 4.86 4.90
C GLU A 250 27.91 5.39 6.07
N VAL A 251 29.19 5.68 5.86
CA VAL A 251 30.10 6.20 6.91
C VAL A 251 29.63 7.57 7.40
N LYS A 252 29.16 8.44 6.49
CA LYS A 252 28.60 9.75 6.86
C LYS A 252 27.26 9.59 7.56
N ALA A 253 26.41 8.67 7.08
CA ALA A 253 25.13 8.38 7.73
C ALA A 253 25.32 7.93 9.20
N VAL A 254 26.26 7.02 9.46
CA VAL A 254 26.55 6.53 10.81
C VAL A 254 27.18 7.62 11.70
N GLN A 255 28.05 8.47 11.16
CA GLN A 255 28.60 9.63 11.87
C GLN A 255 27.50 10.62 12.25
N LEU A 256 26.67 11.01 11.28
CA LEU A 256 25.50 11.88 11.45
C LEU A 256 24.56 11.34 12.54
N LEU A 257 24.13 10.08 12.42
CA LEU A 257 23.26 9.43 13.41
C LEU A 257 23.90 9.40 14.80
N HIS A 258 25.21 9.14 14.89
CA HIS A 258 25.90 9.11 16.18
C HIS A 258 25.96 10.48 16.85
N GLU A 259 26.24 11.55 16.11
CA GLU A 259 26.24 12.92 16.61
C GLU A 259 24.83 13.31 17.07
N THR A 260 23.81 13.11 16.23
CA THR A 260 22.45 13.61 16.51
C THR A 260 21.72 12.80 17.58
N ILE A 261 22.06 11.52 17.79
CA ILE A 261 21.52 10.71 18.91
C ILE A 261 22.20 11.06 20.26
N GLN A 262 23.34 11.77 20.27
CA GLN A 262 23.86 12.37 21.51
C GLN A 262 23.00 13.57 21.94
N ASP A 263 22.61 14.42 20.99
CA ASP A 263 21.77 15.60 21.23
C ASP A 263 20.29 15.25 21.45
N LEU A 264 19.74 14.32 20.66
CA LEU A 264 18.35 13.85 20.71
C LEU A 264 18.27 12.35 21.13
N PRO A 265 18.56 12.02 22.40
CA PRO A 265 18.67 10.64 22.87
C PRO A 265 17.35 9.85 22.92
N MET A 266 16.20 10.46 22.60
CA MET A 266 14.89 9.82 22.67
C MET A 266 14.04 10.02 21.41
N ASP A 267 14.58 10.52 20.30
CA ASP A 267 13.85 10.48 19.03
C ASP A 267 13.77 9.04 18.50
N TYR A 268 12.55 8.58 18.22
CA TYR A 268 12.31 7.26 17.65
C TYR A 268 12.75 7.16 16.18
N SER A 269 12.77 8.26 15.42
CA SER A 269 13.05 8.24 13.97
C SER A 269 14.53 8.00 13.66
N LEU A 270 15.42 8.67 14.41
CA LEU A 270 16.87 8.42 14.40
C LEU A 270 17.21 7.01 14.90
N LEU A 271 16.55 6.56 15.97
CA LEU A 271 16.76 5.22 16.53
C LEU A 271 16.26 4.12 15.59
N ASP A 272 15.12 4.30 14.91
CA ASP A 272 14.63 3.34 13.91
C ASP A 272 15.57 3.24 12.71
N CYS A 273 16.03 4.38 12.17
CA CYS A 273 17.00 4.42 11.08
C CYS A 273 18.32 3.71 11.45
N GLN A 274 18.82 3.92 12.66
CA GLN A 274 20.00 3.24 13.18
C GLN A 274 19.77 1.73 13.39
N ALA A 275 18.61 1.33 13.91
CA ALA A 275 18.26 -0.08 14.11
C ALA A 275 18.08 -0.82 12.78
N GLU A 276 17.42 -0.21 11.79
CA GLU A 276 17.29 -0.75 10.42
C GLU A 276 18.66 -0.97 9.79
N PHE A 277 19.56 0.02 9.88
CA PHE A 277 20.92 -0.08 9.34
C PHE A 277 21.70 -1.23 9.99
N CYS A 278 21.69 -1.34 11.33
CA CYS A 278 22.33 -2.44 12.04
C CYS A 278 21.73 -3.81 11.67
N ASN A 279 20.40 -3.91 11.53
CA ASN A 279 19.73 -5.15 11.13
C ASN A 279 20.12 -5.56 9.69
N LYS A 280 20.10 -4.63 8.73
CA LYS A 280 20.53 -4.84 7.34
C LYS A 280 22.00 -5.26 7.21
N LYS A 281 22.86 -4.88 8.16
CA LYS A 281 24.26 -5.35 8.23
C LYS A 281 24.45 -6.68 8.98
N GLY A 282 23.36 -7.38 9.33
CA GLY A 282 23.41 -8.65 10.07
C GLY A 282 23.82 -8.50 11.54
N ARG A 283 23.73 -7.29 12.11
CA ARG A 283 24.11 -6.96 13.50
C ARG A 283 22.89 -6.75 14.38
N GLY A 284 22.02 -7.76 14.40
CA GLY A 284 20.85 -7.82 15.30
C GLY A 284 21.21 -7.66 16.77
N ASP A 285 22.41 -8.13 17.17
CA ASP A 285 23.00 -7.98 18.50
C ASP A 285 23.20 -6.53 18.95
N LEU A 286 23.39 -5.60 17.99
CA LEU A 286 23.42 -4.16 18.26
C LEU A 286 22.03 -3.53 18.03
N ALA A 287 21.32 -3.96 16.99
CA ALA A 287 20.02 -3.40 16.62
C ALA A 287 18.95 -3.58 17.71
N ILE A 288 18.98 -4.69 18.45
CA ILE A 288 17.96 -5.04 19.45
C ILE A 288 17.80 -4.01 20.57
N GLU A 289 18.88 -3.51 21.17
CA GLU A 289 18.79 -2.51 22.25
C GLU A 289 18.39 -1.13 21.73
N ILE A 290 18.77 -0.80 20.48
CA ILE A 290 18.37 0.42 19.79
C ILE A 290 16.86 0.39 19.47
N ALA A 291 16.35 -0.74 18.97
CA ALA A 291 14.93 -0.92 18.69
C ALA A 291 14.07 -0.95 19.96
N LYS A 292 14.52 -1.61 21.04
CA LYS A 292 13.88 -1.52 22.37
C LYS A 292 13.76 -0.06 22.85
N ARG A 293 14.83 0.73 22.68
CA ARG A 293 14.83 2.17 23.01
C ARG A 293 13.85 2.95 22.12
N SER A 294 13.79 2.66 20.82
CA SER A 294 12.81 3.27 19.91
C SER A 294 11.35 2.96 20.31
N VAL A 295 11.04 1.71 20.68
CA VAL A 295 9.73 1.33 21.24
C VAL A 295 9.41 2.04 22.56
N VAL A 296 10.41 2.25 23.43
CA VAL A 296 10.22 3.04 24.67
C VAL A 296 10.01 4.54 24.37
N SER A 297 10.60 5.06 23.30
CA SER A 297 10.41 6.45 22.84
C SER A 297 9.03 6.70 22.23
N ALA A 298 8.58 5.82 21.34
CA ALA A 298 7.27 5.91 20.67
C ALA A 298 6.52 4.56 20.73
N PRO A 299 5.91 4.23 21.88
CA PRO A 299 5.22 2.95 22.09
C PRO A 299 3.84 2.87 21.42
N SER A 300 3.30 3.98 20.89
CA SER A 300 2.01 4.03 20.20
C SER A 300 2.12 3.92 18.67
N GLU A 301 3.32 4.07 18.11
CA GLU A 301 3.57 3.97 16.66
C GLU A 301 3.80 2.51 16.24
N PHE A 302 3.21 2.10 15.10
CA PHE A 302 3.35 0.72 14.62
C PHE A 302 4.79 0.39 14.21
N GLY A 303 5.49 1.35 13.58
CA GLY A 303 6.82 1.14 13.01
C GLY A 303 7.89 0.67 14.01
N THR A 304 7.87 1.20 15.24
CA THR A 304 8.86 0.86 16.27
C THR A 304 8.72 -0.60 16.72
N TRP A 305 7.49 -1.06 16.94
CA TRP A 305 7.19 -2.46 17.27
C TRP A 305 7.46 -3.41 16.09
N ALA A 306 7.10 -3.00 14.87
CA ALA A 306 7.38 -3.77 13.66
C ALA A 306 8.89 -3.98 13.47
N ARG A 307 9.71 -2.93 13.64
CA ARG A 307 11.18 -3.01 13.61
C ARG A 307 11.75 -3.96 14.66
N LEU A 308 11.23 -3.90 15.88
CA LEU A 308 11.67 -4.79 16.95
C LEU A 308 11.29 -6.25 16.65
N ALA A 309 10.15 -6.50 16.01
CA ALA A 309 9.76 -7.83 15.53
C ALA A 309 10.66 -8.32 14.38
N GLU A 310 10.97 -7.47 13.38
CA GLU A 310 11.95 -7.76 12.31
C GLU A 310 13.32 -8.20 12.86
N ILE A 311 13.79 -7.56 13.93
CA ILE A 311 15.07 -7.89 14.57
C ILE A 311 14.99 -9.19 15.36
N TYR A 312 13.88 -9.47 16.06
CA TYR A 312 13.70 -10.78 16.69
C TYR A 312 13.58 -11.92 15.66
N VAL A 313 13.00 -11.66 14.48
CA VAL A 313 12.97 -12.60 13.35
C VAL A 313 14.37 -12.84 12.79
N SER A 314 15.19 -11.80 12.59
CA SER A 314 16.57 -11.96 12.11
C SER A 314 17.50 -12.65 13.12
N MET A 315 17.21 -12.53 14.42
CA MET A 315 17.89 -13.24 15.51
C MET A 315 17.33 -14.63 15.83
N GLU A 316 16.34 -15.11 15.06
CA GLU A 316 15.66 -16.40 15.26
C GLU A 316 15.00 -16.58 16.65
N GLN A 317 14.60 -15.47 17.29
CA GLN A 317 13.95 -15.40 18.61
C GLN A 317 12.42 -15.40 18.48
N TRP A 318 11.88 -16.48 17.90
CA TRP A 318 10.49 -16.61 17.47
C TRP A 318 9.45 -16.29 18.55
N ASP A 319 9.66 -16.72 19.80
CA ASP A 319 8.75 -16.44 20.92
C ASP A 319 8.64 -14.94 21.19
N LEU A 320 9.77 -14.22 21.15
CA LEU A 320 9.83 -12.77 21.36
C LEU A 320 9.33 -12.00 20.14
N ALA A 321 9.58 -12.49 18.93
CA ALA A 321 9.02 -11.92 17.70
C ALA A 321 7.48 -11.91 17.75
N LEU A 322 6.86 -13.03 18.13
CA LEU A 322 5.40 -13.14 18.23
C LEU A 322 4.82 -12.35 19.40
N LEU A 323 5.48 -12.34 20.58
CA LEU A 323 5.09 -11.47 21.70
C LEU A 323 5.13 -9.98 21.33
N THR A 324 6.12 -9.58 20.53
CA THR A 324 6.28 -8.21 20.02
C THR A 324 5.20 -7.89 18.99
N LEU A 325 4.96 -8.79 18.04
CA LEU A 325 3.93 -8.66 17.02
C LEU A 325 2.52 -8.52 17.62
N ASN A 326 2.19 -9.34 18.63
CA ASN A 326 0.94 -9.26 19.39
C ASN A 326 0.83 -7.97 20.23
N SER A 327 1.93 -7.24 20.42
CA SER A 327 1.95 -5.95 21.13
C SER A 327 1.94 -4.74 20.16
N CYS A 328 1.97 -4.96 18.84
CA CYS A 328 1.90 -3.89 17.84
C CYS A 328 0.57 -3.12 17.92
N PRO A 329 0.58 -1.77 17.95
CA PRO A 329 -0.61 -0.97 17.78
C PRO A 329 -1.09 -1.03 16.32
N MET A 330 -2.32 -1.47 16.10
CA MET A 330 -2.88 -1.67 14.75
C MET A 330 -3.82 -0.53 14.37
N PHE A 331 -3.65 0.04 13.18
CA PHE A 331 -4.43 1.19 12.71
C PHE A 331 -5.43 0.79 11.63
N THR A 332 -6.60 1.43 11.65
CA THR A 332 -7.59 1.31 10.58
C THR A 332 -7.06 1.95 9.30
N TYR A 333 -6.74 1.13 8.31
CA TYR A 333 -6.24 1.60 7.02
C TYR A 333 -7.24 2.56 6.34
N GLN A 334 -6.75 3.72 5.89
CA GLN A 334 -7.48 4.70 5.12
C GLN A 334 -7.07 4.58 3.64
N ASP A 335 -8.05 4.38 2.74
CA ASP A 335 -7.80 4.40 1.28
C ASP A 335 -7.57 5.85 0.81
N LYS A 336 -6.79 6.00 -0.27
CA LYS A 336 -6.52 7.31 -0.90
C LYS A 336 -7.83 7.92 -1.42
N ASP A 337 -7.92 9.26 -1.39
CA ASP A 337 -9.11 10.05 -1.77
C ASP A 337 -9.56 9.79 -3.24
N ALA A 338 -10.38 8.76 -3.46
CA ALA A 338 -10.91 8.45 -4.79
C ALA A 338 -12.05 9.40 -5.21
N PRO A 339 -12.09 9.87 -6.48
CA PRO A 339 -13.15 10.74 -6.96
C PRO A 339 -14.48 9.98 -7.02
N ARG A 340 -15.50 10.49 -6.32
CA ARG A 340 -16.86 9.95 -6.37
C ARG A 340 -17.64 10.73 -7.43
N MET A 341 -17.91 10.08 -8.56
CA MET A 341 -18.56 10.69 -9.72
C MET A 341 -19.95 10.09 -9.98
N PRO A 342 -20.86 10.85 -10.62
CA PRO A 342 -22.15 10.33 -11.08
C PRO A 342 -21.96 9.27 -12.18
N GLU A 343 -22.99 8.47 -12.41
CA GLU A 343 -22.99 7.46 -13.49
C GLU A 343 -22.85 8.15 -14.86
N PRO A 344 -21.88 7.75 -15.71
CA PRO A 344 -21.62 8.45 -16.96
C PRO A 344 -22.56 7.98 -18.08
N LEU A 345 -23.17 8.93 -18.80
CA LEU A 345 -24.01 8.68 -19.97
C LEU A 345 -23.27 7.85 -21.05
N LYS A 346 -21.96 8.04 -21.15
CA LYS A 346 -21.07 7.23 -21.99
C LYS A 346 -19.62 7.37 -21.52
N VAL A 347 -18.85 6.30 -21.62
CA VAL A 347 -17.37 6.35 -21.51
C VAL A 347 -16.76 6.16 -22.91
N PHE A 348 -15.78 6.98 -23.28
CA PHE A 348 -14.98 6.81 -24.50
C PHE A 348 -13.50 6.74 -24.15
N LEU A 349 -12.91 5.56 -24.33
CA LEU A 349 -11.50 5.28 -24.03
C LEU A 349 -10.76 4.98 -25.35
N PRO A 350 -10.27 6.01 -26.08
CA PRO A 350 -9.51 5.80 -27.30
C PRO A 350 -8.15 5.17 -26.98
N ALA A 351 -7.78 4.09 -27.68
CA ALA A 351 -6.42 3.59 -27.68
C ALA A 351 -5.49 4.53 -28.46
N MET A 352 -4.22 4.58 -28.08
CA MET A 352 -3.16 5.26 -28.84
C MET A 352 -2.63 4.30 -29.92
N PRO A 353 -2.50 4.72 -31.21
CA PRO A 353 -1.95 3.86 -32.26
C PRO A 353 -0.59 3.23 -31.92
N GLU A 354 0.28 4.03 -31.29
CA GLU A 354 1.61 3.67 -30.80
C GLU A 354 1.59 2.72 -29.59
N THR A 355 0.40 2.34 -29.08
CA THR A 355 0.23 1.33 -28.01
C THR A 355 -0.43 0.04 -28.51
N ILE A 356 -0.76 -0.05 -29.80
CA ILE A 356 -1.39 -1.25 -30.37
C ILE A 356 -0.32 -2.34 -30.51
N CYS A 357 -0.50 -3.42 -29.76
CA CYS A 357 0.31 -4.63 -29.81
C CYS A 357 -0.53 -5.83 -29.35
N ASP A 358 -0.71 -6.82 -30.21
CA ASP A 358 -1.62 -7.96 -29.98
C ASP A 358 -1.18 -8.84 -28.79
N GLU A 359 0.10 -8.81 -28.39
CA GLU A 359 0.62 -9.50 -27.19
C GLU A 359 0.21 -8.83 -25.86
N ILE A 360 -0.33 -7.61 -25.89
CA ILE A 360 -0.46 -6.74 -24.70
C ILE A 360 -1.92 -6.26 -24.48
N ASP A 361 -2.83 -6.50 -25.44
CA ASP A 361 -4.19 -5.95 -25.37
C ASP A 361 -5.14 -6.75 -24.45
N ASP A 362 -5.38 -6.18 -23.27
CA ASP A 362 -6.37 -6.61 -22.25
C ASP A 362 -7.84 -6.36 -22.71
N SER A 363 -8.08 -5.77 -23.90
CA SER A 363 -9.43 -5.28 -24.28
C SER A 363 -10.48 -6.36 -24.59
N ASN A 364 -10.09 -7.61 -24.84
CA ASN A 364 -11.01 -8.73 -25.09
C ASN A 364 -11.56 -9.38 -23.78
N ALA A 365 -11.51 -8.68 -22.65
CA ALA A 365 -11.77 -9.21 -21.31
C ALA A 365 -13.26 -9.42 -20.92
N ASP A 366 -14.22 -9.26 -21.84
CA ASP A 366 -15.66 -9.40 -21.53
C ASP A 366 -16.09 -10.84 -21.17
N SER A 367 -15.20 -11.83 -21.30
CA SER A 367 -15.41 -13.17 -20.74
C SER A 367 -15.16 -13.18 -19.23
N ILE A 368 -16.24 -13.06 -18.43
CA ILE A 368 -16.20 -13.33 -17.00
C ILE A 368 -15.88 -14.82 -16.79
N GLU A 369 -14.60 -15.16 -16.58
CA GLU A 369 -14.18 -16.52 -16.27
C GLU A 369 -14.65 -16.91 -14.86
N LEU A 370 -15.17 -18.14 -14.69
CA LEU A 370 -15.62 -18.60 -13.38
C LEU A 370 -14.42 -19.06 -12.52
N VAL A 371 -13.73 -18.08 -11.92
CA VAL A 371 -12.73 -18.30 -10.86
C VAL A 371 -13.33 -19.15 -9.72
N HIS A 372 -12.63 -20.22 -9.32
CA HIS A 372 -13.13 -21.10 -8.28
C HIS A 372 -13.41 -20.36 -6.95
N PRO A 373 -14.56 -20.58 -6.27
CA PRO A 373 -14.96 -19.79 -5.11
C PRO A 373 -14.01 -19.81 -3.89
N THR A 374 -13.06 -20.74 -3.81
CA THR A 374 -12.02 -20.72 -2.78
C THR A 374 -10.92 -19.70 -3.07
N LEU A 375 -10.50 -19.56 -4.34
CA LEU A 375 -9.48 -18.60 -4.77
C LEU A 375 -9.99 -17.17 -4.60
N ARG A 376 -11.24 -16.91 -5.00
CA ARG A 376 -11.92 -15.62 -4.80
C ARG A 376 -12.15 -15.24 -3.32
N LYS A 377 -11.99 -16.18 -2.39
CA LYS A 377 -12.16 -15.97 -0.94
C LYS A 377 -10.84 -15.82 -0.17
N LEU A 378 -9.68 -15.79 -0.84
CA LEU A 378 -8.39 -15.62 -0.15
C LEU A 378 -8.27 -14.22 0.48
N HIS A 379 -8.63 -14.14 1.76
CA HIS A 379 -8.67 -12.89 2.53
C HIS A 379 -7.32 -12.16 2.60
N ALA A 380 -6.20 -12.89 2.47
CA ALA A 380 -4.84 -12.34 2.49
C ALA A 380 -4.59 -11.26 1.43
N ALA A 381 -5.18 -11.39 0.24
CA ALA A 381 -5.05 -10.43 -0.85
C ALA A 381 -5.73 -9.07 -0.56
N GLY A 382 -6.59 -9.01 0.47
CA GLY A 382 -7.26 -7.78 0.90
C GLY A 382 -6.55 -6.99 1.99
N PHE A 383 -5.43 -7.48 2.56
CA PHE A 383 -4.73 -6.77 3.63
C PHE A 383 -4.00 -5.52 3.12
N LYS A 384 -4.04 -4.45 3.91
CA LYS A 384 -3.38 -3.16 3.64
C LYS A 384 -2.81 -2.56 4.94
N GLY A 385 -1.81 -1.68 4.83
CA GLY A 385 -1.18 -0.99 5.96
C GLY A 385 -0.63 -1.94 7.02
N THR A 386 -0.80 -1.57 8.31
CA THR A 386 -0.29 -2.34 9.47
C THR A 386 -0.59 -3.84 9.40
N PHE A 387 -1.80 -4.24 8.99
CA PHE A 387 -2.18 -5.66 8.85
C PHE A 387 -1.40 -6.40 7.76
N LEU A 388 -1.06 -5.74 6.65
CA LEU A 388 -0.26 -6.34 5.60
C LEU A 388 1.19 -6.56 6.06
N LYS A 389 1.81 -5.57 6.72
CA LYS A 389 3.16 -5.72 7.28
C LYS A 389 3.20 -6.81 8.37
N ALA A 390 2.22 -6.84 9.26
CA ALA A 390 2.10 -7.89 10.27
C ALA A 390 1.93 -9.30 9.64
N TYR A 391 1.19 -9.41 8.53
CA TYR A 391 1.05 -10.66 7.79
C TYR A 391 2.36 -11.09 7.11
N ILE A 392 3.10 -10.16 6.48
CA ILE A 392 4.39 -10.44 5.83
C ILE A 392 5.42 -10.99 6.85
N LEU A 393 5.50 -10.40 8.04
CA LEU A 393 6.36 -10.90 9.12
C LEU A 393 5.93 -12.32 9.56
N LEU A 394 4.63 -12.60 9.60
CA LEU A 394 4.11 -13.92 9.93
C LEU A 394 4.40 -14.96 8.83
N THR A 395 4.35 -14.61 7.54
CA THR A 395 4.73 -15.52 6.46
C THR A 395 6.25 -15.74 6.41
N GLU A 396 7.08 -14.73 6.74
CA GLU A 396 8.54 -14.90 6.87
C GLU A 396 8.91 -15.85 8.02
N ILE A 397 8.30 -15.71 9.20
CA ILE A 397 8.46 -16.68 10.30
C ILE A 397 8.07 -18.08 9.81
N THR A 398 6.92 -18.22 9.15
CA THR A 398 6.43 -19.52 8.65
C THR A 398 7.38 -20.16 7.64
N LYS A 399 7.96 -19.37 6.74
CA LYS A 399 8.99 -19.80 5.77
C LYS A 399 10.26 -20.33 6.45
N LYS A 400 10.60 -19.81 7.63
CA LYS A 400 11.79 -20.18 8.41
C LYS A 400 11.59 -21.44 9.26
N ILE A 401 10.48 -21.56 9.99
CA ILE A 401 10.27 -22.64 10.98
C ILE A 401 9.20 -23.67 10.59
N GLY A 402 8.37 -23.39 9.60
CA GLY A 402 7.23 -24.24 9.23
C GLY A 402 6.01 -24.09 10.15
N TRP A 403 4.85 -24.50 9.64
CA TRP A 403 3.55 -24.31 10.28
C TRP A 403 3.41 -24.99 11.65
N ASP A 404 3.83 -26.25 11.78
CA ASP A 404 3.62 -27.02 13.01
C ASP A 404 4.47 -26.49 14.18
N GLN A 405 5.71 -26.05 13.90
CA GLN A 405 6.58 -25.42 14.89
C GLN A 405 6.07 -24.01 15.25
N LEU A 406 5.50 -23.27 14.30
CA LEU A 406 4.82 -22.00 14.56
C LEU A 406 3.59 -22.19 15.47
N LEU A 407 2.77 -23.23 15.25
CA LEU A 407 1.67 -23.58 16.15
C LEU A 407 2.16 -24.00 17.55
N ARG A 408 3.29 -24.73 17.63
CA ARG A 408 3.90 -25.08 18.92
C ARG A 408 4.34 -23.84 19.70
N ILE A 409 5.03 -22.89 19.05
CA ILE A 409 5.40 -21.62 19.68
C ILE A 409 4.15 -20.81 20.06
N ARG A 410 3.16 -20.70 19.16
CA ARG A 410 1.88 -20.01 19.41
C ARG A 410 1.21 -20.51 20.69
N SER A 411 1.13 -21.83 20.87
CA SER A 411 0.52 -22.47 22.04
C SER A 411 1.42 -22.47 23.29
N GLN A 412 2.73 -22.27 23.15
CA GLN A 412 3.66 -22.03 24.26
C GLN A 412 3.57 -20.59 24.79
N VAL A 413 3.38 -19.63 23.89
CA VAL A 413 3.38 -18.18 24.17
C VAL A 413 2.00 -17.63 24.56
N PHE A 414 0.92 -18.11 23.92
CA PHE A 414 -0.41 -17.53 24.02
C PHE A 414 -1.47 -18.44 24.66
N VAL A 415 -2.50 -17.79 25.20
CA VAL A 415 -3.83 -18.35 25.49
C VAL A 415 -4.83 -17.74 24.52
N MET A 416 -5.78 -18.54 24.02
CA MET A 416 -6.85 -18.06 23.14
C MET A 416 -7.98 -17.42 23.97
N GLU A 417 -8.69 -16.42 23.43
CA GLU A 417 -9.74 -15.73 24.21
C GLU A 417 -10.87 -16.68 24.64
N GLU A 418 -11.21 -17.69 23.83
CA GLU A 418 -12.21 -18.69 24.20
C GLU A 418 -11.73 -19.56 25.36
N GLU A 419 -10.48 -20.01 25.37
CA GLU A 419 -9.88 -20.78 26.48
C GLU A 419 -9.93 -19.97 27.79
N TYR A 420 -9.49 -18.71 27.72
CA TYR A 420 -9.49 -17.78 28.85
C TYR A 420 -10.90 -17.46 29.39
N ARG A 421 -11.92 -17.42 28.51
CA ARG A 421 -13.32 -17.27 28.89
C ARG A 421 -13.87 -18.51 29.59
N HIS A 422 -13.59 -19.71 29.06
CA HIS A 422 -14.02 -20.97 29.68
C HIS A 422 -13.33 -21.17 31.04
N GLU A 423 -12.04 -20.85 31.19
CA GLU A 423 -11.34 -20.92 32.48
C GLU A 423 -11.95 -19.96 33.51
N LYS A 424 -12.28 -18.72 33.13
CA LYS A 424 -13.00 -17.81 34.02
C LYS A 424 -14.35 -18.36 34.47
N GLN A 425 -15.10 -19.02 33.57
CA GLN A 425 -16.39 -19.61 33.90
C GLN A 425 -16.25 -20.82 34.85
N THR A 426 -15.27 -21.71 34.64
CA THR A 426 -15.02 -22.85 35.55
C THR A 426 -14.52 -22.40 36.92
N ILE A 427 -13.67 -21.36 36.99
CA ILE A 427 -13.26 -20.73 38.25
C ILE A 427 -14.47 -20.17 39.01
N THR A 428 -15.41 -19.48 38.34
CA THR A 428 -16.64 -18.99 39.00
C THR A 428 -17.61 -20.10 39.43
N HIS A 429 -17.43 -21.34 38.95
CA HIS A 429 -18.28 -22.48 39.29
C HIS A 429 -17.69 -23.42 40.37
N GLN A 430 -16.54 -23.11 40.97
CA GLN A 430 -16.11 -23.81 42.19
C GLN A 430 -16.92 -23.34 43.42
N PRO A 431 -17.68 -24.22 44.09
CA PRO A 431 -18.31 -23.88 45.37
C PRO A 431 -17.22 -23.76 46.45
N GLY A 432 -17.04 -22.55 46.98
CA GLY A 432 -15.88 -22.22 47.83
C GLY A 432 -15.74 -23.09 49.08
N SER A 433 -14.70 -23.93 49.10
CA SER A 433 -14.26 -24.65 50.30
C SER A 433 -13.73 -23.65 51.34
N ARG A 434 -14.46 -23.49 52.45
CA ARG A 434 -14.18 -22.46 53.47
C ARG A 434 -13.06 -22.87 54.43
N ASN A 435 -11.82 -22.79 53.99
CA ASN A 435 -10.67 -22.86 54.91
C ASN A 435 -10.50 -21.53 55.66
N ALA A 436 -10.51 -21.59 57.00
CA ALA A 436 -10.53 -20.41 57.86
C ALA A 436 -9.14 -20.05 58.40
N SER A 437 -8.48 -19.05 57.80
CA SER A 437 -7.38 -18.30 58.43
C SER A 437 -7.00 -17.04 57.64
N THR A 438 -7.43 -15.86 58.13
CA THR A 438 -6.72 -14.55 58.16
C THR A 438 -7.67 -13.41 58.59
N THR A 439 -8.35 -13.56 59.74
CA THR A 439 -9.25 -12.53 60.29
C THR A 439 -8.46 -11.42 61.00
N ALA A 440 -7.59 -10.71 60.29
CA ALA A 440 -6.82 -9.58 60.83
C ALA A 440 -6.29 -8.64 59.73
N LEU A 441 -7.04 -7.55 59.44
CA LEU A 441 -6.58 -6.21 58.99
C LEU A 441 -7.71 -5.41 58.33
N ARG A 442 -8.72 -4.99 59.11
CA ARG A 442 -9.59 -3.86 58.75
C ARG A 442 -9.94 -3.02 59.97
N SER A 443 -9.52 -1.76 59.94
CA SER A 443 -9.85 -0.69 60.88
C SER A 443 -10.35 0.54 60.09
N PRO A 444 -11.21 1.41 60.64
CA PRO A 444 -12.38 1.85 59.86
C PRO A 444 -12.48 3.35 59.55
N SER A 445 -13.29 3.65 58.54
CA SER A 445 -13.97 4.95 58.33
C SER A 445 -15.41 4.70 57.81
N PRO A 446 -16.37 5.64 57.97
CA PRO A 446 -17.74 5.27 58.36
C PRO A 446 -18.83 5.32 57.27
N LYS A 447 -20.02 4.81 57.64
CA LYS A 447 -21.25 4.75 56.83
C LYS A 447 -21.98 6.09 56.70
N THR A 448 -22.81 6.20 55.67
CA THR A 448 -24.09 6.97 55.67
C THR A 448 -25.23 6.06 55.16
N ASN A 449 -26.46 6.26 55.64
CA ASN A 449 -27.61 5.33 55.47
C ASN A 449 -28.64 5.78 54.40
N GLY A 450 -29.51 4.86 53.96
CA GLY A 450 -30.75 5.11 53.19
C GLY A 450 -31.15 3.93 52.28
N HIS A 451 -31.67 2.81 52.80
CA HIS A 451 -33.10 2.44 53.02
C HIS A 451 -33.97 2.22 51.76
N GLY A 452 -34.75 1.12 51.75
CA GLY A 452 -35.59 0.63 50.63
C GLY A 452 -35.14 -0.74 50.09
N GLU A 453 -35.25 -1.87 50.80
CA GLU A 453 -36.48 -2.68 51.05
C GLU A 453 -37.15 -3.17 49.75
N THR A 454 -36.87 -4.41 49.27
CA THR A 454 -37.56 -5.73 49.55
C THR A 454 -38.75 -5.99 48.59
N GLU A 455 -39.12 -7.20 48.11
CA GLU A 455 -38.64 -8.61 48.28
C GLU A 455 -39.31 -9.55 47.23
N ILE A 456 -38.74 -10.76 46.94
CA ILE A 456 -39.46 -12.06 46.65
C ILE A 456 -40.35 -12.14 45.34
N SER A 457 -40.56 -13.25 44.59
CA SER A 457 -40.12 -14.67 44.55
C SER A 457 -40.27 -15.30 43.13
N SER A 458 -39.67 -16.48 42.91
CA SER A 458 -39.94 -17.46 41.81
C SER A 458 -40.89 -18.59 42.29
N PRO A 459 -41.03 -19.82 41.68
CA PRO A 459 -40.64 -20.40 40.37
C PRO A 459 -41.78 -21.27 39.69
N VAL A 460 -41.43 -22.25 38.82
CA VAL A 460 -42.23 -23.47 38.37
C VAL A 460 -43.22 -23.24 37.18
N SER A 461 -43.45 -24.11 36.16
CA SER A 461 -43.04 -25.50 35.77
C SER A 461 -43.03 -25.76 34.24
N ASN A 462 -42.34 -26.82 33.79
CA ASN A 462 -42.43 -27.54 32.48
C ASN A 462 -43.16 -28.92 32.67
N PRO A 463 -43.35 -29.83 31.68
CA PRO A 463 -43.11 -29.87 30.21
C PRO A 463 -44.48 -30.12 29.46
N PRO A 464 -44.74 -31.01 28.45
CA PRO A 464 -43.93 -31.78 27.47
C PRO A 464 -44.45 -31.91 25.99
N HIS A 465 -43.55 -32.44 25.12
CA HIS A 465 -43.72 -33.28 23.91
C HIS A 465 -44.68 -33.00 22.73
N GLY A 466 -44.09 -33.10 21.52
CA GLY A 466 -44.69 -33.51 20.25
C GLY A 466 -43.57 -33.68 19.19
N GLU A 467 -43.51 -34.81 18.47
CA GLU A 467 -42.40 -35.15 17.56
C GLU A 467 -42.81 -35.16 16.07
N SER A 468 -41.88 -34.76 15.20
CA SER A 468 -41.64 -35.40 13.89
C SER A 468 -40.27 -34.97 13.32
N SER A 469 -39.67 -35.79 12.48
CA SER A 469 -38.28 -35.66 12.01
C SER A 469 -38.17 -35.77 10.48
N LEU A 470 -37.08 -35.21 9.92
CA LEU A 470 -36.38 -35.72 8.73
C LEU A 470 -35.05 -34.97 8.54
N GLU A 471 -34.08 -35.66 7.92
CA GLU A 471 -32.70 -35.21 7.64
C GLU A 471 -32.63 -34.54 6.24
N GLY A 472 -31.59 -33.78 5.86
CA GLY A 472 -30.38 -33.34 6.58
C GLY A 472 -29.20 -33.19 5.61
N ASP A 473 -28.32 -32.22 5.83
CA ASP A 473 -26.92 -32.24 5.36
C ASP A 473 -26.09 -31.23 6.17
N ALA A 474 -24.91 -31.62 6.65
CA ALA A 474 -24.16 -30.82 7.63
C ALA A 474 -22.64 -30.90 7.39
N ILE A 475 -22.01 -29.72 7.25
CA ILE A 475 -20.57 -29.61 6.99
C ILE A 475 -19.78 -29.98 8.25
N GLU A 476 -19.02 -31.07 8.18
CA GLU A 476 -18.12 -31.48 9.27
C GLU A 476 -16.99 -30.45 9.48
N LYS A 477 -16.72 -30.14 10.75
CA LYS A 477 -15.48 -29.45 11.15
C LYS A 477 -14.38 -30.50 11.35
N PRO A 478 -13.13 -30.27 10.89
CA PRO A 478 -12.02 -31.17 11.19
C PRO A 478 -11.79 -31.24 12.71
N GLY A 479 -11.59 -32.46 13.22
CA GLY A 479 -11.47 -32.73 14.65
C GLY A 479 -10.17 -32.22 15.28
N HIS A 480 -10.18 -32.13 16.62
CA HIS A 480 -9.04 -31.66 17.41
C HIS A 480 -7.78 -32.52 17.22
N THR A 481 -6.62 -31.87 17.21
CA THR A 481 -5.31 -32.53 17.19
C THR A 481 -5.14 -33.41 18.43
N ILE A 482 -4.89 -34.71 18.22
CA ILE A 482 -4.64 -35.66 19.30
C ILE A 482 -3.28 -35.35 19.93
N THR A 483 -3.27 -34.95 21.21
CA THR A 483 -2.06 -34.82 22.01
C THR A 483 -1.43 -36.18 22.26
N SER A 484 -0.14 -36.33 21.98
CA SER A 484 0.58 -37.60 22.18
C SER A 484 0.79 -37.89 23.67
N GLU A 485 0.26 -39.03 24.16
CA GLU A 485 0.52 -39.49 25.52
C GLU A 485 1.94 -40.10 25.63
N GLU A 486 2.81 -39.48 26.44
CA GLU A 486 4.03 -40.15 26.91
C GLU A 486 3.66 -41.21 27.96
N VAL A 487 3.74 -42.49 27.60
CA VAL A 487 3.48 -43.60 28.54
C VAL A 487 4.64 -43.73 29.54
N LYS A 488 4.50 -43.10 30.71
CA LYS A 488 5.35 -43.34 31.89
C LYS A 488 4.68 -44.34 32.83
N ALA A 489 5.41 -45.41 33.17
CA ALA A 489 4.94 -46.47 34.05
C ALA A 489 4.89 -45.98 35.52
N GLY A 490 3.84 -46.37 36.23
CA GLY A 490 3.36 -45.69 37.44
C GLY A 490 4.27 -45.65 38.66
N SER A 491 4.11 -44.55 39.41
CA SER A 491 4.31 -44.42 40.85
C SER A 491 3.38 -43.30 41.36
N ASP A 492 2.63 -43.53 42.43
CA ASP A 492 1.56 -42.61 42.88
C ASP A 492 2.08 -41.32 43.56
N GLU A 493 1.80 -40.15 42.96
CA GLU A 493 1.69 -38.86 43.66
C GLU A 493 0.58 -37.98 43.03
N PRO A 494 -0.56 -37.77 43.71
CA PRO A 494 -1.55 -36.77 43.31
C PRO A 494 -1.24 -35.41 43.96
N ASP A 495 -0.86 -34.42 43.14
CA ASP A 495 -1.24 -32.99 43.25
C ASP A 495 -0.44 -32.08 42.29
N GLN A 496 0.80 -32.45 41.95
CA GLN A 496 1.72 -31.56 41.21
C GLN A 496 1.20 -31.11 39.83
N ALA A 497 0.44 -31.97 39.13
CA ALA A 497 -0.04 -31.73 37.77
C ALA A 497 -1.06 -30.57 37.63
N GLN A 498 -1.85 -30.27 38.66
CA GLN A 498 -2.76 -29.12 38.61
C GLN A 498 -2.00 -27.81 38.84
N SER A 499 -1.00 -27.80 39.73
CA SER A 499 -0.14 -26.64 39.95
C SER A 499 0.78 -26.31 38.76
N SER A 500 1.26 -27.32 38.02
CA SER A 500 2.05 -27.08 36.80
C SER A 500 1.21 -26.44 35.69
N ASN A 501 -0.02 -26.91 35.50
CA ASN A 501 -0.91 -26.34 34.48
C ASN A 501 -1.33 -24.91 34.85
N TYR A 502 -1.69 -24.66 36.12
CA TYR A 502 -2.08 -23.32 36.57
C TYR A 502 -0.93 -22.29 36.45
N THR A 503 0.31 -22.69 36.73
CA THR A 503 1.48 -21.81 36.51
C THR A 503 1.87 -21.67 35.03
N GLN A 504 1.55 -22.65 34.17
CA GLN A 504 1.67 -22.48 32.71
C GLN A 504 0.68 -21.45 32.15
N PHE A 505 -0.56 -21.37 32.65
CA PHE A 505 -1.51 -20.34 32.21
C PHE A 505 -1.10 -18.93 32.66
N GLN A 506 -0.54 -18.77 33.86
CA GLN A 506 -0.13 -17.46 34.39
C GLN A 506 1.01 -16.77 33.61
N ASN A 507 1.85 -17.53 32.88
CA ASN A 507 3.01 -16.99 32.16
C ASN A 507 2.73 -16.68 30.67
N LYS A 508 1.57 -17.08 30.14
CA LYS A 508 1.17 -16.85 28.75
C LYS A 508 0.44 -15.52 28.59
N ARG A 509 0.51 -14.92 27.39
CA ARG A 509 -0.28 -13.72 27.05
C ARG A 509 -1.59 -14.09 26.35
N LEU A 510 -2.57 -13.19 26.38
CA LEU A 510 -3.75 -13.32 25.53
C LEU A 510 -3.34 -13.07 24.06
N CYS A 511 -3.72 -13.97 23.14
CA CYS A 511 -3.60 -13.70 21.71
C CYS A 511 -4.60 -12.62 21.30
N GLU A 512 -4.15 -11.56 20.63
CA GLU A 512 -5.03 -10.55 20.08
C GLU A 512 -5.85 -11.10 18.91
N ARG A 513 -7.14 -10.74 18.85
CA ARG A 513 -8.09 -11.30 17.86
C ARG A 513 -7.64 -11.09 16.42
N TRP A 514 -6.98 -9.96 16.15
CA TRP A 514 -6.48 -9.66 14.81
C TRP A 514 -5.33 -10.59 14.42
N LEU A 515 -4.45 -10.96 15.37
CA LEU A 515 -3.33 -11.85 15.13
C LEU A 515 -3.80 -13.30 14.97
N ASP A 516 -4.79 -13.75 15.75
CA ASP A 516 -5.43 -15.05 15.52
C ASP A 516 -6.13 -15.12 14.15
N ASN A 517 -6.76 -14.03 13.71
CA ASN A 517 -7.27 -13.93 12.35
C ASN A 517 -6.16 -14.00 11.28
N LEU A 518 -4.96 -13.42 11.52
CA LEU A 518 -3.82 -13.61 10.62
C LEU A 518 -3.33 -15.07 10.59
N PHE A 519 -3.29 -15.76 11.73
CA PHE A 519 -2.99 -17.20 11.77
C PHE A 519 -4.00 -18.03 10.98
N MET A 520 -5.30 -17.73 11.09
CA MET A 520 -6.35 -18.41 10.33
C MET A 520 -6.23 -18.15 8.82
N VAL A 521 -6.02 -16.91 8.40
CA VAL A 521 -5.86 -16.55 6.98
C VAL A 521 -4.57 -17.16 6.39
N LEU A 522 -3.48 -17.20 7.15
CA LEU A 522 -2.24 -17.90 6.78
C LEU A 522 -2.49 -19.40 6.57
N TYR A 523 -3.24 -20.04 7.47
CA TYR A 523 -3.62 -21.45 7.30
C TYR A 523 -4.43 -21.66 6.01
N GLU A 524 -5.33 -20.73 5.65
CA GLU A 524 -6.09 -20.84 4.41
C GLU A 524 -5.20 -20.68 3.15
N ASP A 525 -4.29 -19.71 3.13
CA ASP A 525 -3.29 -19.53 2.06
C ASP A 525 -2.42 -20.82 1.92
N LEU A 526 -1.83 -21.31 3.01
CA LEU A 526 -1.02 -22.55 3.03
C LEU A 526 -1.79 -23.78 2.55
N ARG A 527 -3.05 -23.93 2.98
CA ARG A 527 -3.94 -25.04 2.59
C ARG A 527 -4.24 -24.99 1.09
N VAL A 528 -4.59 -23.82 0.56
CA VAL A 528 -4.91 -23.65 -0.87
C VAL A 528 -3.67 -23.85 -1.75
N TYR A 529 -2.50 -23.36 -1.32
CA TYR A 529 -1.22 -23.62 -1.98
C TYR A 529 -0.90 -25.13 -2.02
N THR A 530 -1.04 -25.82 -0.89
CA THR A 530 -0.79 -27.27 -0.78
C THR A 530 -1.72 -28.07 -1.69
N ILE A 531 -3.01 -27.73 -1.74
CA ILE A 531 -3.99 -28.34 -2.65
C ILE A 531 -3.56 -28.12 -4.11
N TRP A 532 -3.26 -26.89 -4.51
CA TRP A 532 -2.83 -26.55 -5.87
C TRP A 532 -1.59 -27.32 -6.32
N ARG A 533 -0.51 -27.35 -5.52
CA ARG A 533 0.70 -28.11 -5.86
C ARG A 533 0.44 -29.62 -5.92
N THR A 534 -0.48 -30.13 -5.09
CA THR A 534 -0.91 -31.54 -5.12
C THR A 534 -1.71 -31.86 -6.38
N GLU A 535 -2.68 -31.02 -6.77
CA GLU A 535 -3.42 -31.17 -8.03
C GLU A 535 -2.46 -31.16 -9.24
N MET A 536 -1.56 -30.18 -9.32
CA MET A 536 -0.56 -30.11 -10.41
C MET A 536 0.33 -31.36 -10.47
N ALA A 537 0.77 -31.88 -9.32
CA ALA A 537 1.56 -33.11 -9.27
C ALA A 537 0.77 -34.33 -9.77
N GLN A 538 -0.50 -34.47 -9.38
CA GLN A 538 -1.37 -35.57 -9.83
C GLN A 538 -1.62 -35.53 -11.35
N TYR A 539 -1.95 -34.35 -11.90
CA TYR A 539 -2.14 -34.17 -13.35
C TYR A 539 -0.84 -34.47 -14.12
N ARG A 540 0.31 -33.98 -13.62
CA ARG A 540 1.64 -34.24 -14.20
C ARG A 540 2.01 -35.72 -14.18
N GLN A 541 1.64 -36.47 -13.13
CA GLN A 541 1.79 -37.94 -13.08
C GLN A 541 0.87 -38.68 -14.05
N GLN A 542 -0.38 -38.22 -14.22
CA GLN A 542 -1.34 -38.80 -15.16
C GLN A 542 -1.11 -38.37 -16.62
N GLN A 543 -0.09 -37.55 -16.90
CA GLN A 543 0.19 -36.93 -18.21
C GLN A 543 -0.99 -36.10 -18.75
N LEU A 544 -1.83 -35.58 -17.86
CA LEU A 544 -2.96 -34.70 -18.20
C LEU A 544 -2.54 -33.23 -18.16
N LEU A 545 -3.10 -32.45 -19.08
CA LEU A 545 -2.98 -30.99 -19.07
C LEU A 545 -3.77 -30.40 -17.90
N TYR A 546 -3.06 -29.90 -16.90
CA TYR A 546 -3.67 -29.10 -15.84
C TYR A 546 -4.11 -27.75 -16.42
N LYS A 547 -5.41 -27.43 -16.33
CA LYS A 547 -6.00 -26.21 -16.86
C LYS A 547 -6.71 -25.45 -15.74
N LYS A 548 -6.48 -24.14 -15.72
CA LYS A 548 -7.12 -23.13 -14.87
C LYS A 548 -7.35 -21.87 -15.73
N SER A 549 -8.22 -20.99 -15.26
CA SER A 549 -8.48 -19.67 -15.86
C SER A 549 -7.24 -18.75 -15.78
N ALA A 550 -7.18 -17.69 -16.58
CA ALA A 550 -6.10 -16.69 -16.50
C ALA A 550 -6.10 -15.98 -15.14
N GLU A 551 -7.27 -15.62 -14.62
CA GLU A 551 -7.45 -15.01 -13.29
C GLU A 551 -7.10 -16.00 -12.17
N GLU A 552 -7.41 -17.29 -12.33
CA GLU A 552 -6.99 -18.31 -11.36
C GLU A 552 -5.47 -18.45 -11.29
N TRP A 553 -4.77 -18.41 -12.42
CA TRP A 553 -3.29 -18.43 -12.43
C TRP A 553 -2.68 -17.16 -11.84
N GLU A 554 -3.30 -15.99 -12.03
CA GLU A 554 -2.88 -14.74 -11.37
C GLU A 554 -2.97 -14.85 -9.84
N ILE A 555 -4.13 -15.29 -9.32
CA ILE A 555 -4.36 -15.46 -7.87
C ILE A 555 -3.42 -16.53 -7.26
N LEU A 556 -3.14 -17.61 -7.99
CA LEU A 556 -2.20 -18.65 -7.56
C LEU A 556 -0.74 -18.16 -7.56
N GLY A 557 -0.38 -17.27 -8.49
CA GLY A 557 0.90 -16.57 -8.49
C GLY A 557 1.06 -15.63 -7.30
N GLU A 558 0.06 -14.77 -7.04
CA GLU A 558 0.06 -13.88 -5.85
C GLU A 558 0.13 -14.69 -4.54
N LEU A 559 -0.59 -15.82 -4.46
CA LEU A 559 -0.55 -16.72 -3.31
C LEU A 559 0.85 -17.31 -3.07
N ALA A 560 1.50 -17.79 -4.12
CA ALA A 560 2.85 -18.31 -4.04
C ALA A 560 3.86 -17.21 -3.65
N GLU A 561 3.72 -15.99 -4.17
CA GLU A 561 4.55 -14.84 -3.82
C GLU A 561 4.38 -14.44 -2.34
N ARG A 562 3.14 -14.38 -1.81
CA ARG A 562 2.87 -14.14 -0.37
C ARG A 562 3.48 -15.19 0.56
N LEU A 563 3.52 -16.45 0.10
CA LEU A 563 4.13 -17.57 0.81
C LEU A 563 5.64 -17.76 0.50
N HIS A 564 6.25 -16.81 -0.24
CA HIS A 564 7.67 -16.79 -0.61
C HIS A 564 8.13 -17.95 -1.53
N HIS A 565 7.23 -18.60 -2.24
CA HIS A 565 7.48 -19.64 -3.24
C HIS A 565 7.68 -19.03 -4.63
N THR A 566 8.85 -18.39 -4.83
CA THR A 566 9.11 -17.52 -5.99
C THR A 566 9.16 -18.24 -7.34
N ASP A 567 9.63 -19.48 -7.36
CA ASP A 567 9.75 -20.26 -8.60
C ASP A 567 8.37 -20.81 -9.02
N GLU A 568 7.56 -21.24 -8.06
CA GLU A 568 6.16 -21.62 -8.27
C GLU A 568 5.28 -20.42 -8.66
N ALA A 569 5.51 -19.25 -8.07
CA ALA A 569 4.82 -18.02 -8.44
C ALA A 569 5.01 -17.68 -9.92
N VAL A 570 6.23 -17.83 -10.44
CA VAL A 570 6.51 -17.58 -11.86
C VAL A 570 6.08 -18.73 -12.78
N GLU A 571 6.04 -19.99 -12.32
CA GLU A 571 5.33 -21.07 -13.05
C GLU A 571 3.85 -20.69 -13.26
N ALA A 572 3.19 -20.11 -12.25
CA ALA A 572 1.81 -19.62 -12.34
C ALA A 572 1.67 -18.35 -13.20
N TYR A 573 2.48 -17.31 -12.97
CA TYR A 573 2.44 -16.07 -13.76
C TYR A 573 2.75 -16.28 -15.24
N GLN A 574 3.71 -17.15 -15.59
CA GLN A 574 3.95 -17.51 -17.00
C GLN A 574 2.79 -18.30 -17.62
N SER A 575 2.08 -19.11 -16.83
CA SER A 575 0.87 -19.82 -17.28
C SER A 575 -0.31 -18.86 -17.51
N CYS A 576 -0.45 -17.82 -16.67
CA CYS A 576 -1.40 -16.71 -16.89
C CYS A 576 -1.10 -15.99 -18.22
N LEU A 577 0.15 -15.54 -18.39
CA LEU A 577 0.60 -14.77 -19.55
C LEU A 577 0.53 -15.53 -20.90
N GLN A 578 0.53 -16.87 -20.88
CA GLN A 578 0.29 -17.70 -22.07
C GLN A 578 -1.19 -17.72 -22.51
N ILE A 579 -2.12 -17.41 -21.61
CA ILE A 579 -3.57 -17.35 -21.89
C ILE A 579 -3.98 -15.91 -22.21
N LYS A 580 -3.54 -14.95 -21.40
CA LYS A 580 -3.95 -13.55 -21.46
C LYS A 580 -2.86 -12.64 -20.88
N PHE A 581 -2.63 -11.47 -21.47
CA PHE A 581 -1.75 -10.47 -20.85
C PHE A 581 -2.35 -9.98 -19.52
N SER A 582 -1.54 -10.00 -18.46
CA SER A 582 -1.84 -9.32 -17.20
C SER A 582 -0.64 -8.47 -16.75
N PRO A 583 -0.86 -7.19 -16.38
CA PRO A 583 0.18 -6.36 -15.79
C PRO A 583 0.69 -6.93 -14.46
N LYS A 584 -0.18 -7.51 -13.62
CA LYS A 584 0.20 -8.15 -12.36
C LYS A 584 1.15 -9.32 -12.57
N ALA A 585 0.77 -10.25 -13.44
CA ALA A 585 1.60 -11.41 -13.76
C ALA A 585 2.93 -10.99 -14.39
N MET A 586 2.94 -9.97 -15.25
CA MET A 586 4.16 -9.44 -15.85
C MET A 586 5.06 -8.73 -14.82
N LYS A 587 4.50 -8.05 -13.81
CA LYS A 587 5.25 -7.48 -12.69
C LYS A 587 5.86 -8.56 -11.78
N GLY A 588 5.13 -9.64 -11.49
CA GLY A 588 5.69 -10.79 -10.77
C GLY A 588 6.86 -11.47 -11.51
N VAL A 589 6.76 -11.57 -12.85
CA VAL A 589 7.88 -12.01 -13.70
C VAL A 589 9.03 -10.99 -13.70
N LEU A 590 8.75 -9.69 -13.71
CA LEU A 590 9.77 -8.64 -13.58
C LEU A 590 10.57 -8.82 -12.28
N ASN A 591 9.89 -8.90 -11.12
CA ASN A 591 10.49 -9.10 -9.80
C ASN A 591 11.49 -10.27 -9.80
N LEU A 592 11.12 -11.43 -10.34
CA LEU A 592 12.03 -12.59 -10.41
C LEU A 592 13.19 -12.38 -11.40
N SER A 593 12.94 -11.71 -12.53
CA SER A 593 13.99 -11.43 -13.52
C SER A 593 15.10 -10.54 -12.95
N GLU A 594 14.76 -9.61 -12.05
CA GLU A 594 15.71 -8.79 -11.31
C GLU A 594 16.52 -9.64 -10.32
N ILE A 595 15.85 -10.48 -9.51
CA ILE A 595 16.50 -11.39 -8.54
C ILE A 595 17.47 -12.37 -9.25
N ARG A 596 17.15 -12.79 -10.48
CA ARG A 596 17.98 -13.67 -11.31
C ARG A 596 18.99 -12.90 -12.19
N ILE A 597 19.02 -11.57 -12.13
CA ILE A 597 19.88 -10.67 -12.92
C ILE A 597 19.80 -10.96 -14.44
N ASN A 598 18.60 -11.29 -14.94
CA ASN A 598 18.39 -11.59 -16.36
C ASN A 598 17.93 -10.36 -17.14
N VAL A 599 18.88 -9.45 -17.39
CA VAL A 599 18.70 -8.15 -18.07
C VAL A 599 17.82 -8.23 -19.32
N ARG A 600 17.90 -9.30 -20.12
CA ARG A 600 17.06 -9.47 -21.33
C ARG A 600 15.59 -9.71 -20.98
N GLU A 601 15.31 -10.55 -19.98
CA GLU A 601 13.94 -10.77 -19.50
C GLU A 601 13.40 -9.53 -18.79
N THR A 602 14.22 -8.86 -17.97
CA THR A 602 13.84 -7.61 -17.28
C THR A 602 13.47 -6.51 -18.28
N CYS A 603 14.29 -6.27 -19.31
CA CYS A 603 13.95 -5.32 -20.38
C CYS A 603 12.67 -5.72 -21.14
N SER A 604 12.50 -7.01 -21.43
CA SER A 604 11.35 -7.56 -22.17
C SER A 604 10.02 -7.46 -21.38
N ALA A 605 10.08 -7.62 -20.05
CA ALA A 605 8.94 -7.42 -19.15
C ALA A 605 8.62 -5.92 -18.98
N LEU A 606 9.64 -5.11 -18.70
CA LEU A 606 9.56 -3.65 -18.59
C LEU A 606 8.91 -3.02 -19.83
N LEU A 607 9.35 -3.40 -21.04
CA LEU A 607 8.78 -2.95 -22.32
C LEU A 607 7.26 -3.16 -22.36
N ARG A 608 6.78 -4.36 -22.00
CA ARG A 608 5.34 -4.67 -22.04
C ARG A 608 4.55 -3.91 -20.97
N LEU A 609 5.10 -3.76 -19.77
CA LEU A 609 4.50 -2.97 -18.69
C LEU A 609 4.36 -1.48 -19.05
N VAL A 610 5.41 -0.86 -19.60
CA VAL A 610 5.35 0.53 -20.09
C VAL A 610 4.32 0.68 -21.21
N THR A 611 4.27 -0.26 -22.16
CA THR A 611 3.27 -0.25 -23.25
C THR A 611 1.84 -0.31 -22.72
N TRP A 612 1.58 -1.20 -21.75
CA TRP A 612 0.28 -1.32 -21.10
C TRP A 612 -0.08 -0.06 -20.29
N GLN A 613 0.89 0.57 -19.62
CA GLN A 613 0.66 1.85 -18.93
C GLN A 613 0.28 2.98 -19.90
N TYR A 614 0.99 3.15 -21.02
CA TYR A 614 0.61 4.14 -22.05
C TYR A 614 -0.76 3.82 -22.67
N ARG A 615 -1.09 2.54 -22.89
CA ARG A 615 -2.40 2.06 -23.36
C ARG A 615 -3.55 2.44 -22.43
N TRP A 616 -3.26 2.68 -21.15
CA TRP A 616 -4.18 3.17 -20.11
C TRP A 616 -3.80 4.58 -19.58
N TYR A 617 -3.29 5.42 -20.46
CA TYR A 617 -3.09 6.86 -20.27
C TYR A 617 -2.01 7.28 -19.24
N SER A 618 -1.11 6.37 -18.88
CA SER A 618 -0.03 6.61 -17.92
C SER A 618 1.33 6.64 -18.63
N GLU A 619 1.97 7.81 -18.70
CA GLU A 619 3.37 7.93 -19.16
C GLU A 619 4.38 7.77 -18.01
N PHE A 620 3.90 7.71 -16.77
CA PHE A 620 4.69 7.82 -15.55
C PHE A 620 4.44 6.67 -14.57
N SER A 621 5.53 6.07 -14.08
CA SER A 621 5.57 5.06 -13.03
C SER A 621 6.93 5.12 -12.32
N PRO A 622 6.99 5.55 -11.04
CA PRO A 622 8.23 5.60 -10.27
C PRO A 622 8.97 4.27 -10.20
N SER A 623 8.24 3.15 -10.09
CA SER A 623 8.81 1.80 -10.00
C SER A 623 9.48 1.36 -11.30
N LEU A 624 8.84 1.56 -12.46
CA LEU A 624 9.43 1.21 -13.75
C LEU A 624 10.58 2.15 -14.14
N LEU A 625 10.48 3.44 -13.76
CA LEU A 625 11.57 4.41 -13.91
C LEU A 625 12.79 4.04 -13.04
N TYR A 626 12.57 3.58 -11.80
CA TYR A 626 13.63 3.07 -10.94
C TYR A 626 14.30 1.82 -11.54
N THR A 627 13.51 0.84 -12.01
CA THR A 627 14.04 -0.37 -12.67
C THR A 627 14.92 -0.04 -13.88
N ILE A 628 14.46 0.84 -14.79
CA ILE A 628 15.27 1.20 -15.96
C ILE A 628 16.50 2.05 -15.59
N ARG A 629 16.40 2.93 -14.60
CA ARG A 629 17.56 3.67 -14.07
C ARG A 629 18.63 2.71 -13.56
N ARG A 630 18.27 1.77 -12.67
CA ARG A 630 19.22 0.79 -12.12
C ARG A 630 19.87 -0.06 -13.22
N LEU A 631 19.09 -0.52 -14.20
CA LEU A 631 19.63 -1.25 -15.37
C LEU A 631 20.62 -0.42 -16.20
N ILE A 632 20.38 0.89 -16.37
CA ILE A 632 21.32 1.79 -17.08
C ILE A 632 22.58 2.03 -16.25
N GLU A 633 22.47 2.13 -14.93
CA GLU A 633 23.60 2.33 -14.01
C GLU A 633 24.48 1.08 -13.85
N GLU A 634 23.88 -0.12 -13.87
CA GLU A 634 24.60 -1.40 -13.76
C GLU A 634 25.24 -1.84 -15.09
N GLU A 635 24.53 -1.68 -16.23
CA GLU A 635 24.89 -2.30 -17.51
C GLU A 635 25.22 -1.31 -18.65
N GLY A 636 24.96 -0.02 -18.44
CA GLY A 636 25.26 1.07 -19.38
C GLY A 636 24.18 1.29 -20.45
N GLY A 637 23.84 2.57 -20.71
CA GLY A 637 22.74 2.97 -21.59
C GLY A 637 22.80 2.36 -23.01
N VAL A 638 23.99 2.30 -23.61
CA VAL A 638 24.21 1.70 -24.95
C VAL A 638 23.82 0.22 -24.99
N LYS A 639 24.15 -0.55 -23.94
CA LYS A 639 23.84 -1.99 -23.86
C LYS A 639 22.35 -2.22 -23.71
N ILE A 640 21.70 -1.48 -22.81
CA ILE A 640 20.25 -1.51 -22.62
C ILE A 640 19.51 -1.12 -23.92
N ARG A 641 19.93 -0.04 -24.59
CA ARG A 641 19.37 0.38 -25.88
C ARG A 641 19.49 -0.69 -26.96
N SER A 642 20.65 -1.36 -27.04
CA SER A 642 20.89 -2.47 -27.97
C SER A 642 20.02 -3.70 -27.67
N ILE A 643 19.76 -4.00 -26.40
CA ILE A 643 18.85 -5.08 -25.98
C ILE A 643 17.38 -4.74 -26.34
N ILE A 644 16.95 -3.50 -26.12
CA ILE A 644 15.62 -3.00 -26.52
C ILE A 644 15.45 -3.12 -28.05
N GLN A 645 16.41 -2.62 -28.83
CA GLN A 645 16.40 -2.73 -30.30
C GLN A 645 16.52 -4.16 -30.82
N GLY A 646 17.07 -5.09 -30.03
CA GLY A 646 17.14 -6.53 -30.32
C GLY A 646 15.91 -7.33 -29.87
N THR A 647 14.82 -6.67 -29.48
CA THR A 647 13.55 -7.30 -29.08
C THR A 647 12.57 -7.38 -30.26
N SER A 648 11.72 -8.41 -30.31
CA SER A 648 10.79 -8.68 -31.41
C SER A 648 9.53 -7.80 -31.45
N LEU A 649 9.43 -6.78 -30.59
CA LEU A 649 8.28 -5.87 -30.52
C LEU A 649 8.33 -4.80 -31.63
N PRO A 650 7.19 -4.25 -32.07
CA PRO A 650 7.15 -3.19 -33.09
C PRO A 650 7.94 -1.94 -32.68
N GLN A 651 8.57 -1.24 -33.63
CA GLN A 651 9.37 -0.04 -33.34
C GLN A 651 8.60 1.02 -32.55
N HIS A 652 7.32 1.24 -32.86
CA HIS A 652 6.46 2.20 -32.15
C HIS A 652 6.28 1.89 -30.67
N VAL A 653 6.39 0.61 -30.28
CA VAL A 653 6.39 0.16 -28.88
C VAL A 653 7.75 0.44 -28.23
N LEU A 654 8.85 0.16 -28.93
CA LEU A 654 10.21 0.42 -28.41
C LEU A 654 10.40 1.92 -28.10
N ASP A 655 9.92 2.78 -29.00
CA ASP A 655 10.03 4.24 -28.91
C ASP A 655 9.38 4.83 -27.64
N LEU A 656 8.35 4.17 -27.06
CA LEU A 656 7.75 4.60 -25.78
C LEU A 656 8.76 4.54 -24.62
N THR A 657 9.61 3.50 -24.58
CA THR A 657 10.60 3.35 -23.49
C THR A 657 11.78 4.32 -23.60
N HIS A 658 12.00 4.92 -24.78
CA HIS A 658 13.04 5.93 -24.93
C HIS A 658 12.75 7.18 -24.08
N HIS A 659 11.50 7.47 -23.70
CA HIS A 659 11.19 8.58 -22.79
C HIS A 659 11.90 8.46 -21.42
N TYR A 660 11.93 7.29 -20.81
CA TYR A 660 12.62 7.09 -19.53
C TYR A 660 14.15 7.11 -19.67
N ALA A 661 14.69 6.66 -20.81
CA ALA A 661 16.13 6.78 -21.10
C ALA A 661 16.55 8.25 -21.30
N ASP A 662 15.76 9.02 -22.07
CA ASP A 662 15.93 10.46 -22.25
C ASP A 662 15.86 11.20 -20.89
N LEU A 663 14.98 10.77 -19.99
CA LEU A 663 14.84 11.33 -18.64
C LEU A 663 16.08 11.06 -17.76
N CYS A 664 16.60 9.82 -17.77
CA CYS A 664 17.85 9.49 -17.08
C CYS A 664 19.03 10.32 -17.62
N ALA A 665 19.13 10.49 -18.94
CA ALA A 665 20.15 11.32 -19.57
C ALA A 665 19.99 12.82 -19.24
N ALA A 666 18.76 13.34 -19.17
CA ALA A 666 18.48 14.72 -18.76
C ALA A 666 18.89 14.99 -17.30
N PHE A 667 18.71 14.01 -16.42
CA PHE A 667 19.16 14.06 -15.01
C PHE A 667 20.65 13.70 -14.81
N ARG A 668 21.33 13.19 -15.85
CA ARG A 668 22.70 12.67 -15.80
C ARG A 668 22.89 11.58 -14.74
N SER A 669 22.00 10.58 -14.75
CA SER A 669 22.17 9.35 -13.98
C SER A 669 23.47 8.63 -14.38
N ASN A 670 24.03 7.79 -13.52
CA ASN A 670 25.27 7.09 -13.85
C ASN A 670 25.05 6.16 -15.07
N GLY A 671 26.08 5.96 -15.90
CA GLY A 671 25.98 5.07 -17.07
C GLY A 671 25.23 5.62 -18.29
N THR A 672 24.77 6.89 -18.28
CA THR A 672 24.11 7.53 -19.43
C THR A 672 25.04 8.16 -20.47
N ASP A 673 26.36 8.15 -20.25
CA ASP A 673 27.36 8.86 -21.08
C ASP A 673 27.72 8.15 -22.41
N GLY A 674 26.76 7.50 -23.10
CA GLY A 674 27.00 6.73 -24.34
C GLY A 674 25.79 6.50 -25.23
#